data_AF-A0A0N8W7F3-F1
#
_entry.id   AF-A0A0N8W7F3-F1
#
_cell.length_a   1.000
_cell.length_b   1.000
_cell.length_c   1.000
_cell.angle_alpha   90.00
_cell.angle_beta   90.00
_cell.angle_gamma   90.00
#
_symmetry.space_group_name_H-M   'P 1'
#
loop_
_entity.id
_entity.type
_entity.pdbx_description
1 polymer ?
#
loop_
_entity_poly.entity_id
_entity_poly.type
_entity_poly.pdbx_seq_one_letter_code
_entity_poly.pdbx_strand_id
1 'polypeptide(L)'
;MSLVTARTVAQNWYSIVYEVVNPIVSSSFIETERGIDTCYIFNFRSGGFIITSSSNDAKPILAYNDTGDINSDRSPEFEWLINCYKIQIYDIIEENIISNENRIIWQQLYDNSYVSNRDEVLLEMGSSWSQGEPYNNFTPMINGEHCVAGCGPIAMAQIINYYKHLSDYHFSNEIYEPNYITLSQSINIDEDSSEFQFPNFESLDLYMSSIRNEFDLGNSIDFIDGFAALSFACGIALYADYNQVSTGTFPIYTTAFAKNFGYRSNYIYRQYYSDIVWLDMMMDEIIDGRLILYGGTDETAGGHAFVLHGFTTDIAHGETHFKVNWGWGENELDGWYTLETLNPNNYSFIENQRAGIEIEPVPLTLIGKIYDALPVFEIYGNNDPHPHGLIEIECENLTYGGSSTITYDVADNGFYLIQPDGEIVVGTEYQITFTSEIYETESFVIEIIDESDVFFIDPIEIFWKFKPLYNGWNWESFPILDRIANDPVDAIPILEEIEDFNNGITEISLQNDLYGILNYDEVGLWNPITGYELQSTRCYKIKILPELANFWDFRELYIEGSELYPVLGVDLIAGQDNWIGYWVKKSQDIDDAFGQDWDKITSIKAEDWIWKNMTPTRELDDSVPIYYPIKPLHYGKGYVVRVNEDILGFQWNFTDDRASKYIKKVPEDFSFDEKADYEVIIIDSIGGGNNVSEIGVFENDICVGASVVDSLPVHILAYTDEMNRGSNLSFQVTYGERRDLSNCEYSVLNLETGRYESKPLIIGEQDHNIVKINLENTDQDLPNIGKIKLLPNFPNPFNPLTKISFLVYNNSKVSLEIYNIKGQLLKELLNEYVETGDHQILWDGTNDKNEQVASGVYFYKLSTERDSQVRKMVLIK
;
A
#
# COMPACT_ATOMS: atom_id res chain seq x y z
N MET A 1 -13.09 -22.91 -23.42
CA MET A 1 -11.75 -23.08 -24.06
C MET A 1 -11.09 -24.37 -23.55
N SER A 2 -10.07 -24.94 -24.23
CA SER A 2 -9.49 -26.24 -23.82
C SER A 2 -8.43 -26.14 -22.72
N LEU A 3 -8.33 -27.14 -21.84
CA LEU A 3 -7.27 -27.28 -20.84
C LEU A 3 -5.85 -27.20 -21.46
N VAL A 4 -5.68 -27.66 -22.70
CA VAL A 4 -4.39 -27.63 -23.41
C VAL A 4 -3.99 -26.18 -23.75
N THR A 5 -4.96 -25.37 -24.18
CA THR A 5 -4.77 -23.95 -24.46
C THR A 5 -4.38 -23.21 -23.18
N ALA A 6 -5.16 -23.40 -22.11
CA ALA A 6 -4.91 -22.79 -20.80
C ALA A 6 -3.53 -23.16 -20.24
N ARG A 7 -3.14 -24.45 -20.34
CA ARG A 7 -1.81 -24.90 -19.93
C ARG A 7 -0.69 -24.20 -20.71
N THR A 8 -0.85 -24.07 -22.02
CA THR A 8 0.16 -23.40 -22.87
C THR A 8 0.31 -21.94 -22.47
N VAL A 9 -0.80 -21.24 -22.24
CA VAL A 9 -0.81 -19.86 -21.77
C VAL A 9 -0.16 -19.73 -20.39
N ALA A 10 -0.50 -20.58 -19.43
CA ALA A 10 0.14 -20.58 -18.11
C ALA A 10 1.64 -20.81 -18.20
N GLN A 11 2.10 -21.75 -19.04
CA GLN A 11 3.54 -22.00 -19.24
C GLN A 11 4.27 -20.81 -19.89
N ASN A 12 3.68 -20.19 -20.90
CA ASN A 12 4.29 -19.03 -21.55
C ASN A 12 4.34 -17.84 -20.60
N TRP A 13 3.24 -17.55 -19.88
CA TRP A 13 3.20 -16.50 -18.87
C TRP A 13 4.24 -16.74 -17.77
N TYR A 14 4.32 -17.96 -17.22
CA TYR A 14 5.32 -18.33 -16.20
C TYR A 14 6.76 -18.13 -16.70
N SER A 15 7.01 -18.44 -17.97
CA SER A 15 8.33 -18.23 -18.59
C SER A 15 8.70 -16.76 -18.71
N ILE A 16 7.71 -15.90 -19.00
CA ILE A 16 7.89 -14.46 -19.16
C ILE A 16 8.14 -13.81 -17.79
N VAL A 17 7.31 -14.11 -16.80
CA VAL A 17 7.34 -13.45 -15.49
C VAL A 17 8.49 -13.93 -14.60
N TYR A 18 8.81 -15.22 -14.62
CA TYR A 18 9.86 -15.79 -13.77
C TYR A 18 11.17 -16.11 -14.51
N GLU A 19 11.26 -15.71 -15.79
CA GLU A 19 12.42 -15.98 -16.66
C GLU A 19 12.82 -17.48 -16.73
N VAL A 20 11.86 -18.39 -16.51
CA VAL A 20 12.10 -19.83 -16.50
C VAL A 20 11.96 -20.41 -17.90
N VAL A 21 13.02 -21.05 -18.38
CA VAL A 21 13.00 -21.71 -19.70
C VAL A 21 12.27 -23.05 -19.63
N ASN A 22 11.17 -23.18 -20.39
CA ASN A 22 10.34 -24.40 -20.50
C ASN A 22 9.78 -24.90 -19.15
N PRO A 23 8.92 -24.13 -18.48
CA PRO A 23 8.36 -24.51 -17.19
C PRO A 23 7.48 -25.77 -17.32
N ILE A 24 7.63 -26.69 -16.38
CA ILE A 24 6.95 -27.99 -16.41
C ILE A 24 5.83 -27.98 -15.37
N VAL A 25 4.60 -28.14 -15.84
CA VAL A 25 3.43 -28.36 -14.96
C VAL A 25 3.55 -29.73 -14.29
N SER A 26 3.56 -29.75 -12.96
CA SER A 26 3.64 -30.95 -12.12
C SER A 26 2.27 -31.62 -11.93
N SER A 27 1.23 -30.83 -11.69
CA SER A 27 -0.16 -31.26 -11.55
C SER A 27 -1.12 -30.20 -12.08
N SER A 28 -2.33 -30.62 -12.43
CA SER A 28 -3.39 -29.71 -12.86
C SER A 28 -4.74 -30.10 -12.27
N PHE A 29 -5.51 -29.11 -11.84
CA PHE A 29 -6.87 -29.27 -11.30
C PHE A 29 -7.86 -28.46 -12.14
N ILE A 30 -9.12 -28.90 -12.14
CA ILE A 30 -10.21 -28.24 -12.83
C ILE A 30 -11.23 -27.85 -11.76
N GLU A 31 -11.52 -26.56 -11.67
CA GLU A 31 -12.63 -26.05 -10.88
C GLU A 31 -13.86 -25.95 -11.77
N THR A 32 -15.02 -26.35 -11.25
CA THR A 32 -16.27 -26.36 -12.00
C THR A 32 -17.37 -25.65 -11.23
N GLU A 33 -18.24 -24.95 -11.96
CA GLU A 33 -19.50 -24.41 -11.43
C GLU A 33 -20.67 -24.98 -12.23
N ARG A 34 -21.65 -25.57 -11.53
CA ARG A 34 -22.83 -26.23 -12.14
C ARG A 34 -22.50 -27.20 -13.29
N GLY A 35 -21.32 -27.85 -13.23
CA GLY A 35 -20.84 -28.81 -14.22
C GLY A 35 -20.14 -28.21 -15.44
N ILE A 36 -19.88 -26.90 -15.45
CA ILE A 36 -19.08 -26.19 -16.45
C ILE A 36 -17.68 -25.93 -15.87
N ASP A 37 -16.63 -26.25 -16.62
CA ASP A 37 -15.26 -25.90 -16.25
C ASP A 37 -15.13 -24.37 -16.21
N THR A 38 -14.65 -23.80 -15.11
CA THR A 38 -14.55 -22.35 -14.89
C THR A 38 -13.12 -21.89 -14.65
N CYS A 39 -12.32 -22.63 -13.88
CA CYS A 39 -10.91 -22.32 -13.66
C CYS A 39 -10.04 -23.57 -13.88
N TYR A 40 -8.79 -23.34 -14.28
CA TYR A 40 -7.75 -24.36 -14.33
C TYR A 40 -6.59 -23.94 -13.44
N ILE A 41 -6.15 -24.85 -12.56
CA ILE A 41 -5.03 -24.63 -11.66
C ILE A 41 -3.86 -25.47 -12.14
N PHE A 42 -2.68 -24.87 -12.25
CA PHE A 42 -1.45 -25.53 -12.68
C PHE A 42 -0.36 -25.30 -11.63
N ASN A 43 0.11 -26.38 -11.00
CA ASN A 43 1.31 -26.34 -10.17
C ASN A 43 2.54 -26.59 -11.03
N PHE A 44 3.67 -25.97 -10.68
CA PHE A 44 4.90 -26.07 -11.45
C PHE A 44 5.97 -26.85 -10.70
N ARG A 45 6.74 -27.66 -11.44
CA ARG A 45 7.81 -28.46 -10.84
C ARG A 45 8.95 -27.62 -10.24
N SER A 46 9.09 -26.39 -10.69
CA SER A 46 10.01 -25.39 -10.13
C SER A 46 9.52 -24.78 -8.82
N GLY A 47 8.29 -25.07 -8.40
CA GLY A 47 7.56 -24.35 -7.35
C GLY A 47 6.60 -23.33 -7.95
N GLY A 48 5.56 -23.00 -7.19
CA GLY A 48 4.54 -22.04 -7.58
C GLY A 48 3.35 -22.65 -8.31
N PHE A 49 2.30 -21.83 -8.42
CA PHE A 49 1.08 -22.17 -9.14
C PHE A 49 0.62 -21.02 -10.03
N ILE A 50 -0.21 -21.35 -11.02
CA ILE A 50 -1.01 -20.39 -11.79
C ILE A 50 -2.45 -20.89 -11.84
N ILE A 51 -3.39 -19.98 -11.60
CA ILE A 51 -4.81 -20.16 -11.83
C ILE A 51 -5.19 -19.37 -13.08
N THR A 52 -5.75 -20.06 -14.08
CA THR A 52 -6.24 -19.45 -15.32
C THR A 52 -7.76 -19.59 -15.44
N SER A 53 -8.42 -18.66 -16.13
CA SER A 53 -9.82 -18.84 -16.49
C SER A 53 -10.00 -19.93 -17.56
N SER A 54 -11.21 -20.50 -17.64
CA SER A 54 -11.58 -21.49 -18.66
C SER A 54 -12.19 -20.87 -19.94
N SER A 55 -12.28 -19.54 -19.99
CA SER A 55 -12.88 -18.77 -21.07
C SER A 55 -11.92 -17.71 -21.59
N ASN A 56 -11.78 -17.59 -22.91
CA ASN A 56 -10.99 -16.52 -23.52
C ASN A 56 -11.71 -15.16 -23.55
N ASP A 57 -12.96 -15.11 -23.10
CA ASP A 57 -13.71 -13.89 -22.83
C ASP A 57 -13.51 -13.37 -21.40
N ALA A 58 -12.77 -14.09 -20.56
CA ALA A 58 -12.34 -13.68 -19.23
C ALA A 58 -10.82 -13.43 -19.21
N LYS A 59 -10.31 -12.69 -18.21
CA LYS A 59 -8.88 -12.48 -18.02
C LYS A 59 -8.12 -13.82 -17.95
N PRO A 60 -6.92 -13.92 -18.55
CA PRO A 60 -6.20 -15.19 -18.66
C PRO A 60 -5.63 -15.68 -17.34
N ILE A 61 -4.98 -14.80 -16.56
CA ILE A 61 -4.30 -15.14 -15.32
C ILE A 61 -5.07 -14.54 -14.15
N LEU A 62 -5.70 -15.41 -13.35
CA LEU A 62 -6.54 -15.00 -12.21
C LEU A 62 -5.72 -14.87 -10.94
N ALA A 63 -4.81 -15.81 -10.73
CA ALA A 63 -3.91 -15.80 -9.59
C ALA A 63 -2.63 -16.57 -9.89
N TYR A 64 -1.57 -16.25 -9.17
CA TYR A 64 -0.30 -16.94 -9.30
C TYR A 64 0.57 -16.78 -8.05
N ASN A 65 1.54 -17.69 -7.90
CA ASN A 65 2.65 -17.53 -6.97
C ASN A 65 3.89 -18.22 -7.53
N ASP A 66 5.08 -17.79 -7.12
CA ASP A 66 6.37 -18.36 -7.55
C ASP A 66 6.84 -19.51 -6.64
N THR A 67 6.22 -19.60 -5.47
CA THR A 67 6.53 -20.55 -4.41
C THR A 67 5.27 -21.31 -4.01
N GLY A 68 5.47 -22.50 -3.44
CA GLY A 68 4.38 -23.34 -2.98
C GLY A 68 3.54 -23.99 -4.09
N ASP A 69 2.65 -24.91 -3.71
CA ASP A 69 1.74 -25.60 -4.64
C ASP A 69 0.31 -25.58 -4.09
N ILE A 70 -0.69 -25.36 -4.95
CA ILE A 70 -2.09 -25.55 -4.54
C ILE A 70 -2.34 -27.05 -4.35
N ASN A 71 -2.63 -27.43 -3.11
CA ASN A 71 -2.99 -28.79 -2.73
C ASN A 71 -4.47 -28.86 -2.27
N SER A 72 -4.86 -29.95 -1.62
CA SER A 72 -6.26 -30.16 -1.16
C SER A 72 -6.62 -29.44 0.13
N ASP A 73 -5.62 -28.97 0.89
CA ASP A 73 -5.79 -28.23 2.13
C ASP A 73 -5.73 -26.73 1.81
N ARG A 74 -6.91 -26.11 1.70
CA ARG A 74 -7.09 -24.73 1.24
C ARG A 74 -7.88 -23.96 2.27
N SER A 75 -7.48 -22.72 2.51
CA SER A 75 -8.17 -21.86 3.46
C SER A 75 -9.59 -21.53 2.96
N PRO A 76 -10.59 -21.39 3.87
CA PRO A 76 -11.93 -20.95 3.50
C PRO A 76 -11.94 -19.61 2.75
N GLU A 77 -11.04 -18.69 3.10
CA GLU A 77 -10.91 -17.37 2.48
C GLU A 77 -10.40 -17.46 1.03
N PHE A 78 -9.43 -18.36 0.77
CA PHE A 78 -8.99 -18.67 -0.58
C PHE A 78 -10.14 -19.29 -1.39
N GLU A 79 -10.83 -20.29 -0.83
CA GLU A 79 -11.95 -20.95 -1.51
C GLU A 79 -13.09 -19.99 -1.82
N TRP A 80 -13.37 -19.04 -0.93
CA TRP A 80 -14.34 -17.97 -1.17
C TRP A 80 -13.97 -17.15 -2.41
N LEU A 81 -12.74 -16.64 -2.50
CA LEU A 81 -12.33 -15.85 -3.67
C LEU A 81 -12.34 -16.69 -4.96
N ILE A 82 -11.92 -17.96 -4.90
CA ILE A 82 -12.01 -18.87 -6.05
C ILE A 82 -13.48 -19.10 -6.45
N ASN A 83 -14.41 -19.21 -5.51
CA ASN A 83 -15.84 -19.31 -5.80
C ASN A 83 -16.37 -18.05 -6.50
N CYS A 84 -15.93 -16.85 -6.09
CA CYS A 84 -16.27 -15.61 -6.80
C CYS A 84 -15.80 -15.66 -8.27
N TYR A 85 -14.57 -16.11 -8.54
CA TYR A 85 -14.10 -16.30 -9.93
C TYR A 85 -14.94 -17.33 -10.69
N LYS A 86 -15.25 -18.46 -10.06
CA LYS A 86 -16.02 -19.55 -10.68
C LYS A 86 -17.41 -19.06 -11.12
N ILE A 87 -18.11 -18.33 -10.25
CA ILE A 87 -19.45 -17.79 -10.54
C ILE A 87 -19.37 -16.82 -11.72
N GLN A 88 -18.43 -15.86 -11.71
CA GLN A 88 -18.34 -14.88 -12.79
C GLN A 88 -17.97 -15.51 -14.14
N ILE A 89 -17.07 -16.50 -14.16
CA ILE A 89 -16.70 -17.20 -15.40
C ILE A 89 -17.86 -18.05 -15.91
N TYR A 90 -18.62 -18.69 -15.00
CA TYR A 90 -19.85 -19.39 -15.36
C TYR A 90 -20.83 -18.45 -16.05
N ASP A 91 -21.10 -17.28 -15.48
CA ASP A 91 -22.02 -16.30 -16.07
C ASP A 91 -21.54 -15.81 -17.44
N ILE A 92 -20.23 -15.52 -17.60
CA ILE A 92 -19.62 -15.14 -18.88
C ILE A 92 -19.89 -16.21 -19.95
N ILE A 93 -19.74 -17.50 -19.59
CA ILE A 93 -19.94 -18.62 -20.50
C ILE A 93 -21.42 -18.83 -20.83
N GLU A 94 -22.28 -18.86 -19.81
CA GLU A 94 -23.70 -19.18 -19.94
C GLU A 94 -24.46 -18.06 -20.67
N GLU A 95 -24.13 -16.80 -20.38
CA GLU A 95 -24.73 -15.64 -21.04
C GLU A 95 -24.02 -15.24 -22.34
N ASN A 96 -22.92 -15.92 -22.68
CA ASN A 96 -22.13 -15.70 -23.90
C ASN A 96 -21.63 -14.24 -24.01
N ILE A 97 -21.10 -13.72 -22.90
CA ILE A 97 -20.55 -12.36 -22.79
C ILE A 97 -19.18 -12.32 -23.46
N ILE A 98 -19.03 -11.48 -24.48
CA ILE A 98 -17.82 -11.45 -25.32
C ILE A 98 -16.87 -10.34 -24.87
N SER A 99 -15.57 -10.63 -24.78
CA SER A 99 -14.51 -9.63 -24.59
C SER A 99 -13.42 -9.78 -25.64
N ASN A 100 -13.37 -8.85 -26.60
CA ASN A 100 -12.31 -8.86 -27.63
C ASN A 100 -10.93 -8.55 -27.05
N GLU A 101 -10.88 -7.73 -26.01
CA GLU A 101 -9.66 -7.36 -25.29
C GLU A 101 -9.03 -8.60 -24.66
N ASN A 102 -9.79 -9.34 -23.85
CA ASN A 102 -9.33 -10.59 -23.23
C ASN A 102 -8.85 -11.60 -24.28
N ARG A 103 -9.58 -11.73 -25.40
CA ARG A 103 -9.20 -12.65 -26.49
C ARG A 103 -7.87 -12.30 -27.13
N ILE A 104 -7.52 -11.01 -27.24
CA ILE A 104 -6.23 -10.56 -27.77
C ILE A 104 -5.11 -10.98 -26.82
N ILE A 105 -5.28 -10.72 -25.51
CA ILE A 105 -4.29 -11.07 -24.49
C ILE A 105 -4.06 -12.59 -24.46
N TRP A 106 -5.14 -13.37 -24.47
CA TRP A 106 -5.09 -14.84 -24.59
C TRP A 106 -4.29 -15.30 -25.81
N GLN A 107 -4.49 -14.68 -26.96
CA GLN A 107 -3.78 -15.03 -28.19
C GLN A 107 -2.30 -14.67 -28.12
N GLN A 108 -1.96 -13.49 -27.58
CA GLN A 108 -0.56 -13.07 -27.39
C GLN A 108 0.20 -13.99 -26.45
N LEU A 109 -0.43 -14.41 -25.35
CA LEU A 109 0.17 -15.38 -24.43
C LEU A 109 0.32 -16.75 -25.09
N TYR A 110 -0.68 -17.21 -25.85
CA TYR A 110 -0.61 -18.50 -26.53
C TYR A 110 0.48 -18.54 -27.62
N ASP A 111 0.62 -17.48 -28.41
CA ASP A 111 1.63 -17.35 -29.47
C ASP A 111 3.01 -16.94 -28.95
N ASN A 112 3.15 -16.73 -27.63
CA ASN A 112 4.38 -16.27 -26.98
C ASN A 112 4.89 -14.93 -27.55
N SER A 113 3.96 -14.03 -27.89
CA SER A 113 4.21 -12.66 -28.34
C SER A 113 3.82 -11.60 -27.30
N TYR A 114 3.35 -12.03 -26.13
CA TYR A 114 3.07 -11.17 -24.99
C TYR A 114 4.37 -10.52 -24.49
N VAL A 115 4.34 -9.21 -24.27
CA VAL A 115 5.46 -8.44 -23.74
C VAL A 115 5.04 -7.85 -22.40
N SER A 116 5.54 -8.43 -21.31
CA SER A 116 5.19 -7.95 -19.99
C SER A 116 5.89 -6.63 -19.68
N ASN A 117 5.15 -5.68 -19.12
CA ASN A 117 5.70 -4.49 -18.47
C ASN A 117 5.20 -4.46 -17.03
N ARG A 118 5.67 -5.46 -16.25
CA ARG A 118 5.21 -5.72 -14.89
C ARG A 118 6.00 -4.91 -13.87
N ASP A 119 5.28 -4.11 -13.10
CA ASP A 119 5.77 -3.47 -11.88
C ASP A 119 5.23 -4.19 -10.65
N GLU A 120 5.98 -4.15 -9.55
CA GLU A 120 5.64 -4.78 -8.27
C GLU A 120 5.91 -3.82 -7.12
N VAL A 121 4.94 -3.70 -6.21
CA VAL A 121 5.07 -3.04 -4.92
C VAL A 121 4.70 -4.04 -3.84
N LEU A 122 5.52 -4.12 -2.80
CA LEU A 122 5.32 -5.05 -1.70
C LEU A 122 5.72 -4.38 -0.38
N LEU A 123 4.79 -4.40 0.58
CA LEU A 123 5.03 -4.03 1.96
C LEU A 123 5.42 -5.28 2.75
N GLU A 124 6.49 -5.16 3.54
CA GLU A 124 7.02 -6.23 4.36
C GLU A 124 6.21 -6.32 5.68
N MET A 125 5.26 -7.26 5.74
CA MET A 125 4.40 -7.45 6.92
C MET A 125 5.07 -8.15 8.11
N GLY A 126 6.18 -8.86 7.90
CA GLY A 126 6.76 -9.77 8.88
C GLY A 126 6.22 -11.21 8.78
N SER A 127 6.26 -11.96 9.89
CA SER A 127 5.87 -13.38 9.94
C SER A 127 4.40 -13.61 9.58
N SER A 128 4.08 -14.64 8.79
CA SER A 128 2.70 -15.00 8.43
C SER A 128 1.95 -15.64 9.61
N TRP A 129 0.88 -14.98 10.07
CA TRP A 129 0.07 -15.47 11.19
C TRP A 129 -0.93 -16.53 10.72
N SER A 130 -1.38 -17.40 11.63
CA SER A 130 -2.36 -18.46 11.37
C SER A 130 -3.52 -18.36 12.36
N GLN A 131 -4.63 -19.05 12.10
CA GLN A 131 -5.76 -19.13 13.04
C GLN A 131 -5.57 -20.21 14.13
N GLY A 132 -4.53 -21.05 14.03
CA GLY A 132 -4.19 -22.11 15.00
C GLY A 132 -3.09 -21.72 15.97
N GLU A 133 -2.46 -22.72 16.62
CA GLU A 133 -1.38 -22.50 17.59
C GLU A 133 -0.18 -21.80 16.91
N PRO A 134 0.45 -20.76 17.53
CA PRO A 134 0.18 -20.24 18.88
C PRO A 134 -0.92 -19.19 19.00
N TYR A 135 -1.44 -18.68 17.88
CA TYR A 135 -2.31 -17.51 17.82
C TYR A 135 -3.67 -17.72 18.50
N ASN A 136 -4.13 -18.97 18.60
CA ASN A 136 -5.39 -19.28 19.27
C ASN A 136 -5.24 -19.77 20.73
N ASN A 137 -4.05 -19.75 21.32
CA ASN A 137 -3.83 -20.31 22.66
C ASN A 137 -4.67 -19.64 23.76
N PHE A 138 -5.19 -18.43 23.51
CA PHE A 138 -6.02 -17.68 24.45
C PHE A 138 -7.51 -17.68 24.06
N THR A 139 -7.91 -18.39 23.00
CA THR A 139 -9.33 -18.59 22.71
C THR A 139 -9.93 -19.62 23.69
N PRO A 140 -11.26 -19.70 23.83
CA PRO A 140 -11.89 -20.68 24.71
C PRO A 140 -11.51 -22.12 24.35
N MET A 141 -11.15 -22.90 25.37
CA MET A 141 -10.87 -24.31 25.22
C MET A 141 -12.15 -25.13 25.40
N ILE A 142 -12.62 -25.74 24.31
CA ILE A 142 -13.81 -26.58 24.27
C ILE A 142 -13.38 -28.02 23.98
N ASN A 143 -13.89 -28.99 24.75
CA ASN A 143 -13.54 -30.41 24.60
C ASN A 143 -12.02 -30.73 24.63
N GLY A 144 -11.21 -29.87 25.25
CA GLY A 144 -9.76 -30.05 25.38
C GLY A 144 -8.93 -29.50 24.21
N GLU A 145 -9.54 -28.75 23.30
CA GLU A 145 -8.85 -28.04 22.21
C GLU A 145 -9.30 -26.57 22.20
N HIS A 146 -8.38 -25.66 21.91
CA HIS A 146 -8.71 -24.24 21.75
C HIS A 146 -9.53 -24.04 20.47
N CYS A 147 -10.54 -23.17 20.54
CA CYS A 147 -11.26 -22.67 19.37
C CYS A 147 -10.27 -22.03 18.37
N VAL A 148 -10.62 -21.97 17.09
CA VAL A 148 -9.79 -21.24 16.11
C VAL A 148 -9.87 -19.74 16.39
N ALA A 149 -8.79 -18.99 16.13
CA ALA A 149 -8.76 -17.55 16.38
C ALA A 149 -9.76 -16.76 15.50
N GLY A 150 -10.00 -17.21 14.27
CA GLY A 150 -10.85 -16.54 13.30
C GLY A 150 -10.07 -15.63 12.34
N CYS A 151 -10.59 -15.46 11.13
CA CYS A 151 -9.93 -14.72 10.06
C CYS A 151 -9.88 -13.21 10.31
N GLY A 152 -10.97 -12.62 10.78
CA GLY A 152 -11.04 -11.20 11.14
C GLY A 152 -10.02 -10.81 12.22
N PRO A 153 -9.97 -11.53 13.37
CA PRO A 153 -9.00 -11.26 14.42
C PRO A 153 -7.55 -11.41 13.97
N ILE A 154 -7.24 -12.41 13.13
CA ILE A 154 -5.89 -12.60 12.60
C ILE A 154 -5.51 -11.51 11.60
N ALA A 155 -6.40 -11.15 10.67
CA ALA A 155 -6.14 -10.06 9.72
C ALA A 155 -5.88 -8.73 10.47
N MET A 156 -6.73 -8.41 11.45
CA MET A 156 -6.60 -7.22 12.28
C MET A 156 -5.31 -7.21 13.10
N ALA A 157 -4.96 -8.33 13.75
CA ALA A 157 -3.75 -8.44 14.55
C ALA A 157 -2.46 -8.35 13.71
N GLN A 158 -2.45 -8.89 12.48
CA GLN A 158 -1.33 -8.72 11.54
C GLN A 158 -1.12 -7.24 11.19
N ILE A 159 -2.18 -6.49 10.94
CA ILE A 159 -2.10 -5.05 10.65
C ILE A 159 -1.60 -4.27 11.87
N ILE A 160 -2.08 -4.59 13.08
CA ILE A 160 -1.61 -3.95 14.31
C ILE A 160 -0.11 -4.22 14.53
N ASN A 161 0.34 -5.46 14.32
CA ASN A 161 1.75 -5.84 14.44
C ASN A 161 2.65 -5.20 13.37
N TYR A 162 2.14 -4.92 12.18
CA TYR A 162 2.87 -4.18 11.14
C TYR A 162 3.21 -2.76 11.61
N TYR A 163 2.20 -2.03 12.11
CA TYR A 163 2.40 -0.67 12.63
C TYR A 163 3.11 -0.64 13.98
N LYS A 164 3.08 -1.74 14.73
CA LYS A 164 3.63 -1.85 16.09
C LYS A 164 3.06 -0.75 16.99
N HIS A 165 1.74 -0.56 16.95
CA HIS A 165 1.04 0.45 17.74
C HIS A 165 -0.08 -0.16 18.58
N LEU A 166 -0.24 0.32 19.81
CA LEU A 166 -1.39 0.04 20.66
C LEU A 166 -1.75 1.27 21.49
N SER A 167 -3.02 1.66 21.49
CA SER A 167 -3.56 2.64 22.44
C SER A 167 -3.42 2.19 23.90
N ASP A 168 -3.58 3.12 24.85
CA ASP A 168 -3.66 2.88 26.30
C ASP A 168 -4.97 2.21 26.78
N TYR A 169 -5.76 1.66 25.86
CA TYR A 169 -7.04 1.03 26.17
C TYR A 169 -6.89 -0.18 27.11
N HIS A 170 -7.90 -0.35 27.99
CA HIS A 170 -8.03 -1.41 28.97
C HIS A 170 -9.34 -2.14 28.78
N PHE A 171 -9.29 -3.46 28.61
CA PHE A 171 -10.49 -4.26 28.42
C PHE A 171 -11.20 -4.52 29.75
N SER A 172 -12.54 -4.46 29.79
CA SER A 172 -13.31 -4.69 31.02
C SER A 172 -14.76 -5.13 30.77
N ASN A 173 -15.38 -5.77 31.78
CA ASN A 173 -16.80 -6.17 31.76
C ASN A 173 -17.78 -4.98 31.76
N GLU A 174 -17.33 -3.75 32.06
CA GLU A 174 -18.22 -2.57 32.01
C GLU A 174 -18.49 -2.14 30.57
N ILE A 175 -17.60 -2.49 29.63
CA ILE A 175 -17.65 -2.07 28.23
C ILE A 175 -18.13 -3.20 27.31
N TYR A 176 -17.76 -4.44 27.65
CA TYR A 176 -18.25 -5.64 27.00
C TYR A 176 -19.23 -6.30 27.97
N GLU A 177 -20.52 -6.38 27.60
CA GLU A 177 -21.54 -7.09 28.39
C GLU A 177 -21.00 -8.43 28.90
N PRO A 178 -21.49 -8.97 30.02
CA PRO A 178 -20.82 -10.10 30.66
C PRO A 178 -20.81 -11.39 29.83
N ASN A 179 -21.34 -11.47 28.60
CA ASN A 179 -21.45 -12.69 27.82
C ASN A 179 -21.45 -12.49 26.30
N TYR A 180 -20.35 -12.77 25.59
CA TYR A 180 -20.27 -12.55 24.13
C TYR A 180 -19.46 -13.60 23.35
N ILE A 181 -18.76 -14.49 24.03
CA ILE A 181 -17.74 -15.32 23.39
C ILE A 181 -18.31 -16.49 22.58
N THR A 182 -19.56 -16.94 22.83
CA THR A 182 -20.24 -17.84 21.89
C THR A 182 -21.77 -17.63 21.85
N LEU A 183 -22.37 -17.56 20.66
CA LEU A 183 -23.83 -17.46 20.49
C LEU A 183 -24.57 -18.73 20.94
N SER A 184 -23.85 -19.85 21.02
CA SER A 184 -24.36 -21.13 21.50
C SER A 184 -24.26 -21.32 23.02
N GLN A 185 -23.35 -20.58 23.69
CA GLN A 185 -23.11 -20.55 25.12
C GLN A 185 -22.61 -19.16 25.56
N SER A 186 -23.42 -18.48 26.33
CA SER A 186 -23.08 -17.27 27.08
C SER A 186 -21.83 -17.52 27.96
N ILE A 187 -20.66 -16.99 27.57
CA ILE A 187 -19.38 -17.10 28.31
C ILE A 187 -18.95 -15.71 28.77
N ASN A 188 -18.69 -15.58 30.07
CA ASN A 188 -18.13 -14.41 30.72
C ASN A 188 -16.61 -14.50 30.81
N ILE A 189 -15.90 -13.44 30.39
CA ILE A 189 -14.43 -13.48 30.38
C ILE A 189 -13.84 -13.67 31.76
N ASP A 190 -14.27 -12.88 32.74
CA ASP A 190 -13.64 -12.92 34.06
C ASP A 190 -14.08 -14.12 34.88
N GLU A 191 -15.36 -14.50 34.81
CA GLU A 191 -15.92 -15.61 35.59
C GLU A 191 -15.53 -16.98 35.02
N ASP A 192 -15.49 -17.11 33.68
CA ASP A 192 -15.30 -18.40 33.02
C ASP A 192 -13.86 -18.64 32.51
N SER A 193 -12.96 -17.65 32.65
CA SER A 193 -11.54 -17.75 32.27
C SER A 193 -10.86 -19.04 32.75
N SER A 194 -11.15 -19.47 33.99
CA SER A 194 -10.56 -20.69 34.55
C SER A 194 -11.15 -21.99 33.99
N GLU A 195 -12.44 -21.96 33.61
CA GLU A 195 -13.14 -23.13 33.07
C GLU A 195 -12.68 -23.44 31.64
N PHE A 196 -12.57 -22.39 30.82
CA PHE A 196 -12.21 -22.50 29.41
C PHE A 196 -10.74 -22.15 29.12
N GLN A 197 -9.91 -21.94 30.14
CA GLN A 197 -8.46 -21.78 30.03
C GLN A 197 -7.97 -20.63 29.13
N PHE A 198 -8.64 -19.48 29.21
CA PHE A 198 -8.23 -18.24 28.55
C PHE A 198 -7.95 -17.14 29.59
N PRO A 199 -7.22 -16.05 29.28
CA PRO A 199 -6.96 -14.98 30.25
C PRO A 199 -8.22 -14.17 30.57
N ASN A 200 -8.43 -13.89 31.86
CA ASN A 200 -9.37 -12.85 32.28
C ASN A 200 -8.87 -11.45 31.85
N PHE A 201 -9.68 -10.41 32.00
CA PHE A 201 -9.32 -9.08 31.52
C PHE A 201 -8.08 -8.50 32.19
N GLU A 202 -7.92 -8.68 33.51
CA GLU A 202 -6.71 -8.25 34.23
C GLU A 202 -5.44 -8.88 33.66
N SER A 203 -5.49 -10.18 33.33
CA SER A 203 -4.34 -10.89 32.75
C SER A 203 -4.12 -10.48 31.29
N LEU A 204 -5.19 -10.31 30.51
CA LEU A 204 -5.12 -9.86 29.12
C LEU A 204 -4.46 -8.48 29.03
N ASP A 205 -4.86 -7.54 29.88
CA ASP A 205 -4.29 -6.19 29.95
C ASP A 205 -2.78 -6.20 30.26
N LEU A 206 -2.30 -7.15 31.08
CA LEU A 206 -0.86 -7.31 31.35
C LEU A 206 -0.10 -7.78 30.10
N TYR A 207 -0.67 -8.69 29.31
CA TYR A 207 -0.09 -9.10 28.04
C TYR A 207 -0.11 -7.95 27.02
N MET A 208 -1.23 -7.24 26.90
CA MET A 208 -1.35 -6.07 26.02
C MET A 208 -0.35 -4.97 26.41
N SER A 209 -0.14 -4.74 27.71
CA SER A 209 0.90 -3.82 28.21
C SER A 209 2.31 -4.29 27.84
N SER A 210 2.55 -5.61 27.87
CA SER A 210 3.85 -6.18 27.48
C SER A 210 4.10 -6.02 25.97
N ILE A 211 3.07 -6.23 25.15
CA ILE A 211 3.14 -5.99 23.70
C ILE A 211 3.39 -4.50 23.42
N ARG A 212 2.67 -3.60 24.10
CA ARG A 212 2.87 -2.15 23.98
C ARG A 212 4.31 -1.75 24.29
N ASN A 213 4.92 -2.32 25.33
CA ASN A 213 6.32 -2.06 25.65
C ASN A 213 7.29 -2.51 24.53
N GLU A 214 7.04 -3.64 23.87
CA GLU A 214 7.86 -4.08 22.73
C GLU A 214 7.67 -3.17 21.52
N PHE A 215 6.43 -2.75 21.27
CA PHE A 215 6.04 -1.81 20.22
C PHE A 215 6.67 -0.42 20.43
N ASP A 216 6.68 0.10 21.66
CA ASP A 216 7.36 1.34 22.04
C ASP A 216 8.89 1.26 21.86
N LEU A 217 9.46 0.06 21.79
CA LEU A 217 10.87 -0.17 21.47
C LEU A 217 11.11 -0.39 19.96
N GLY A 218 10.05 -0.38 19.14
CA GLY A 218 10.09 -0.65 17.70
C GLY A 218 10.21 -2.13 17.34
N ASN A 219 10.06 -3.04 18.31
CA ASN A 219 10.16 -4.48 18.11
C ASN A 219 8.83 -5.06 17.61
N SER A 220 8.90 -6.17 16.87
CA SER A 220 7.72 -7.00 16.59
C SER A 220 7.49 -7.99 17.74
N ILE A 221 6.27 -8.53 17.84
CA ILE A 221 5.99 -9.59 18.81
C ILE A 221 6.86 -10.81 18.48
N ASP A 222 7.60 -11.32 19.48
CA ASP A 222 8.48 -12.48 19.33
C ASP A 222 8.20 -13.60 20.35
N PHE A 223 7.16 -13.45 21.18
CA PHE A 223 6.79 -14.39 22.22
C PHE A 223 5.36 -14.95 22.02
N ILE A 224 5.21 -16.25 22.29
CA ILE A 224 4.00 -17.05 22.04
C ILE A 224 2.74 -16.39 22.63
N ASP A 225 2.81 -15.99 23.90
CA ASP A 225 1.65 -15.42 24.60
C ASP A 225 1.24 -14.05 24.02
N GLY A 226 2.15 -13.33 23.37
CA GLY A 226 1.86 -12.05 22.74
C GLY A 226 1.02 -12.21 21.48
N PHE A 227 1.33 -13.21 20.67
CA PHE A 227 0.53 -13.56 19.49
C PHE A 227 -0.89 -13.96 19.88
N ALA A 228 -1.01 -14.83 20.90
CA ALA A 228 -2.29 -15.28 21.43
C ALA A 228 -3.11 -14.13 22.04
N ALA A 229 -2.45 -13.26 22.83
CA ALA A 229 -3.10 -12.11 23.45
C ALA A 229 -3.65 -11.12 22.44
N LEU A 230 -2.86 -10.73 21.44
CA LEU A 230 -3.31 -9.76 20.45
C LEU A 230 -4.47 -10.32 19.61
N SER A 231 -4.34 -11.56 19.14
CA SER A 231 -5.41 -12.21 18.38
C SER A 231 -6.70 -12.34 19.20
N PHE A 232 -6.60 -12.75 20.47
CA PHE A 232 -7.76 -12.85 21.36
C PHE A 232 -8.40 -11.49 21.64
N ALA A 233 -7.60 -10.44 21.87
CA ALA A 233 -8.09 -9.07 22.06
C ALA A 233 -8.84 -8.56 20.82
N CYS A 234 -8.32 -8.81 19.60
CA CYS A 234 -9.03 -8.48 18.36
C CYS A 234 -10.36 -9.25 18.25
N GLY A 235 -10.38 -10.53 18.64
CA GLY A 235 -11.62 -11.31 18.68
C GLY A 235 -12.65 -10.74 19.64
N ILE A 236 -12.25 -10.31 20.84
CA ILE A 236 -13.15 -9.63 21.79
C ILE A 236 -13.70 -8.33 21.19
N ALA A 237 -12.83 -7.51 20.60
CA ALA A 237 -13.20 -6.24 19.99
C ALA A 237 -14.20 -6.41 18.83
N LEU A 238 -14.16 -7.55 18.14
CA LEU A 238 -15.06 -7.91 17.04
C LEU A 238 -16.23 -8.82 17.47
N TYR A 239 -16.45 -9.00 18.78
CA TYR A 239 -17.48 -9.86 19.35
C TYR A 239 -17.48 -11.28 18.74
N ALA A 240 -16.29 -11.91 18.73
CA ALA A 240 -16.07 -13.22 18.13
C ALA A 240 -16.95 -14.31 18.76
N ASP A 241 -17.68 -15.03 17.91
CA ASP A 241 -18.39 -16.27 18.23
C ASP A 241 -17.45 -17.46 17.99
N TYR A 242 -16.75 -17.87 19.05
CA TYR A 242 -15.67 -18.86 18.96
C TYR A 242 -16.19 -20.29 18.80
N ASN A 243 -15.62 -21.01 17.83
CA ASN A 243 -15.87 -22.44 17.61
C ASN A 243 -14.56 -23.22 17.38
N GLN A 244 -14.60 -24.54 17.54
CA GLN A 244 -13.46 -25.42 17.26
C GLN A 244 -13.08 -25.47 15.77
N VAL A 245 -14.01 -25.12 14.86
CA VAL A 245 -13.80 -25.23 13.40
C VAL A 245 -13.78 -23.88 12.68
N SER A 246 -14.58 -22.91 13.13
CA SER A 246 -14.69 -21.59 12.51
C SER A 246 -15.14 -20.55 13.53
N THR A 247 -14.49 -19.40 13.59
CA THR A 247 -14.89 -18.30 14.47
C THR A 247 -15.53 -17.20 13.64
N GLY A 248 -16.80 -16.90 13.93
CA GLY A 248 -17.53 -15.79 13.30
C GLY A 248 -17.25 -14.48 14.01
N THR A 249 -17.25 -13.36 13.28
CA THR A 249 -17.05 -12.02 13.87
C THR A 249 -18.03 -11.02 13.29
N PHE A 250 -18.34 -10.00 14.07
CA PHE A 250 -19.10 -8.85 13.58
C PHE A 250 -18.21 -7.94 12.73
N PRO A 251 -18.75 -7.34 11.65
CA PRO A 251 -17.96 -6.56 10.69
C PRO A 251 -17.71 -5.12 11.15
N ILE A 252 -17.45 -4.91 12.44
CA ILE A 252 -17.29 -3.59 13.06
C ILE A 252 -15.81 -3.16 13.13
N TYR A 253 -15.03 -3.46 12.09
CA TYR A 253 -13.59 -3.22 12.07
C TYR A 253 -13.24 -1.76 12.34
N THR A 254 -13.98 -0.81 11.76
CA THR A 254 -13.81 0.63 11.98
C THR A 254 -13.84 0.98 13.46
N THR A 255 -14.89 0.53 14.14
CA THR A 255 -15.09 0.75 15.57
C THR A 255 -14.03 0.04 16.39
N ALA A 256 -13.70 -1.21 16.06
CA ALA A 256 -12.72 -1.99 16.80
C ALA A 256 -11.31 -1.36 16.73
N PHE A 257 -10.85 -1.00 15.53
CA PHE A 257 -9.57 -0.32 15.31
C PHE A 257 -9.49 0.98 16.12
N ALA A 258 -10.53 1.83 16.04
CA ALA A 258 -10.58 3.09 16.77
C ALA A 258 -10.68 2.90 18.27
N LYS A 259 -11.72 2.20 18.74
CA LYS A 259 -12.08 2.11 20.15
C LYS A 259 -11.05 1.36 20.97
N ASN A 260 -10.47 0.29 20.42
CA ASN A 260 -9.68 -0.65 21.21
C ASN A 260 -8.18 -0.53 20.96
N PHE A 261 -7.78 -0.09 19.78
CA PHE A 261 -6.38 -0.17 19.36
C PHE A 261 -5.78 1.18 19.02
N GLY A 262 -6.58 2.24 18.86
CA GLY A 262 -6.12 3.59 18.57
C GLY A 262 -5.73 3.81 17.12
N TYR A 263 -6.58 3.34 16.21
CA TYR A 263 -6.39 3.48 14.78
C TYR A 263 -7.55 4.24 14.16
N ARG A 264 -7.28 5.03 13.12
CA ARG A 264 -8.31 5.36 12.14
C ARG A 264 -8.39 4.24 11.11
N SER A 265 -9.55 4.13 10.47
CA SER A 265 -9.82 3.20 9.38
C SER A 265 -11.18 3.55 8.79
N ASN A 266 -11.44 3.15 7.55
CA ASN A 266 -12.77 3.14 6.99
C ASN A 266 -13.05 1.84 6.25
N TYR A 267 -14.28 1.37 6.38
CA TYR A 267 -14.75 0.13 5.81
C TYR A 267 -15.70 0.39 4.65
N ILE A 268 -15.24 0.11 3.44
CA ILE A 268 -15.94 0.42 2.20
C ILE A 268 -16.36 -0.84 1.45
N TYR A 269 -17.47 -0.75 0.72
CA TYR A 269 -18.04 -1.86 -0.04
C TYR A 269 -17.69 -1.75 -1.53
N ARG A 270 -17.20 -2.85 -2.12
CA ARG A 270 -16.75 -2.94 -3.51
C ARG A 270 -17.85 -2.52 -4.50
N GLN A 271 -19.10 -2.86 -4.22
CA GLN A 271 -20.24 -2.70 -5.14
C GLN A 271 -20.54 -1.25 -5.54
N TYR A 272 -20.07 -0.26 -4.78
CA TYR A 272 -20.32 1.16 -5.06
C TYR A 272 -19.27 1.80 -5.98
N TYR A 273 -18.24 1.05 -6.39
CA TYR A 273 -17.11 1.57 -7.14
C TYR A 273 -16.95 0.86 -8.49
N SER A 274 -16.42 1.55 -9.50
CA SER A 274 -15.94 0.89 -10.71
C SER A 274 -14.65 0.10 -10.43
N ASP A 275 -14.25 -0.84 -11.30
CA ASP A 275 -12.95 -1.54 -11.17
C ASP A 275 -11.81 -0.54 -11.07
N ILE A 276 -11.78 0.46 -11.93
CA ILE A 276 -10.69 1.42 -11.99
C ILE A 276 -10.59 2.18 -10.68
N VAL A 277 -11.70 2.75 -10.18
CA VAL A 277 -11.71 3.49 -8.93
C VAL A 277 -11.33 2.60 -7.74
N TRP A 278 -11.91 1.40 -7.67
CA TRP A 278 -11.64 0.48 -6.57
C TRP A 278 -10.16 0.07 -6.52
N LEU A 279 -9.61 -0.37 -7.65
CA LEU A 279 -8.23 -0.84 -7.71
C LEU A 279 -7.26 0.32 -7.46
N ASP A 280 -7.55 1.53 -7.94
CA ASP A 280 -6.70 2.71 -7.69
C ASP A 280 -6.69 3.05 -6.21
N MET A 281 -7.83 3.05 -5.52
CA MET A 281 -7.88 3.23 -4.06
C MET A 281 -7.05 2.17 -3.33
N MET A 282 -7.17 0.89 -3.69
CA MET A 282 -6.38 -0.17 -3.06
C MET A 282 -4.87 -0.02 -3.35
N MET A 283 -4.48 0.43 -4.55
CA MET A 283 -3.06 0.63 -4.86
C MET A 283 -2.50 1.86 -4.14
N ASP A 284 -3.26 2.94 -4.02
CA ASP A 284 -2.87 4.16 -3.31
C ASP A 284 -2.62 3.86 -1.82
N GLU A 285 -3.44 3.02 -1.18
CA GLU A 285 -3.17 2.54 0.18
C GLU A 285 -1.79 1.86 0.31
N ILE A 286 -1.47 0.93 -0.60
CA ILE A 286 -0.18 0.23 -0.59
C ILE A 286 0.98 1.18 -0.89
N ILE A 287 0.81 2.14 -1.81
CA ILE A 287 1.81 3.15 -2.16
C ILE A 287 2.11 4.04 -0.94
N ASP A 288 1.08 4.39 -0.17
CA ASP A 288 1.21 5.16 1.06
C ASP A 288 1.70 4.32 2.26
N GLY A 289 2.05 3.05 2.04
CA GLY A 289 2.58 2.17 3.08
C GLY A 289 1.52 1.58 4.02
N ARG A 290 0.23 1.64 3.66
CA ARG A 290 -0.88 1.11 4.46
C ARG A 290 -1.31 -0.27 4.00
N LEU A 291 -1.46 -1.18 4.97
CA LEU A 291 -2.03 -2.51 4.71
C LEU A 291 -3.55 -2.42 4.61
N ILE A 292 -4.14 -3.29 3.79
CA ILE A 292 -5.59 -3.30 3.56
C ILE A 292 -6.19 -4.54 4.19
N LEU A 293 -7.18 -4.35 5.06
CA LEU A 293 -8.02 -5.46 5.51
C LEU A 293 -9.05 -5.74 4.42
N TYR A 294 -9.04 -6.91 3.80
CA TYR A 294 -9.94 -7.21 2.69
C TYR A 294 -10.76 -8.45 2.98
N GLY A 295 -11.97 -8.53 2.44
CA GLY A 295 -12.77 -9.73 2.57
C GLY A 295 -14.17 -9.58 2.01
N GLY A 296 -15.09 -10.37 2.56
CA GLY A 296 -16.49 -10.34 2.15
C GLY A 296 -17.35 -11.31 2.93
N THR A 297 -18.58 -11.53 2.48
CA THR A 297 -19.52 -12.47 3.09
C THR A 297 -20.09 -13.43 2.05
N ASP A 298 -20.35 -14.66 2.46
CA ASP A 298 -21.09 -15.68 1.72
C ASP A 298 -22.32 -16.08 2.55
N GLU A 299 -23.50 -16.14 1.90
CA GLU A 299 -24.78 -16.56 2.51
C GLU A 299 -24.70 -17.91 3.24
N THR A 300 -23.74 -18.77 2.86
CA THR A 300 -23.62 -20.14 3.36
C THR A 300 -22.42 -20.40 4.27
N ALA A 301 -21.37 -19.57 4.19
CA ALA A 301 -20.09 -19.80 4.88
C ALA A 301 -19.69 -18.68 5.87
N GLY A 302 -20.44 -17.57 5.94
CA GLY A 302 -20.17 -16.46 6.84
C GLY A 302 -19.20 -15.43 6.27
N GLY A 303 -18.54 -14.67 7.15
CA GLY A 303 -17.59 -13.62 6.78
C GLY A 303 -16.16 -14.14 6.57
N HIS A 304 -15.49 -13.62 5.55
CA HIS A 304 -14.09 -13.85 5.23
C HIS A 304 -13.28 -12.55 5.40
N ALA A 305 -12.04 -12.66 5.87
CA ALA A 305 -11.12 -11.54 6.02
C ALA A 305 -9.67 -12.00 5.87
N PHE A 306 -8.86 -11.19 5.18
CA PHE A 306 -7.44 -11.40 4.90
C PHE A 306 -6.76 -10.05 4.66
N VAL A 307 -5.44 -10.04 4.45
CA VAL A 307 -4.68 -8.78 4.29
C VAL A 307 -4.11 -8.67 2.89
N LEU A 308 -4.25 -7.50 2.27
CA LEU A 308 -3.49 -7.13 1.08
C LEU A 308 -2.30 -6.28 1.49
N HIS A 309 -1.14 -6.60 0.93
CA HIS A 309 0.12 -5.95 1.30
C HIS A 309 1.07 -5.70 0.13
N GLY A 310 0.54 -5.77 -1.09
CA GLY A 310 1.31 -5.52 -2.29
C GLY A 310 0.40 -5.54 -3.50
N PHE A 311 0.90 -5.05 -4.62
CA PHE A 311 0.25 -5.25 -5.90
C PHE A 311 1.28 -5.38 -7.02
N THR A 312 0.84 -5.96 -8.12
CA THR A 312 1.58 -5.98 -9.38
C THR A 312 0.68 -5.50 -10.49
N THR A 313 1.24 -4.77 -11.44
CA THR A 313 0.49 -4.38 -12.64
C THR A 313 1.26 -4.62 -13.90
N ASP A 314 0.56 -5.09 -14.94
CA ASP A 314 1.07 -5.15 -16.30
C ASP A 314 0.41 -4.05 -17.14
N ILE A 315 1.11 -2.93 -17.31
CA ILE A 315 0.58 -1.73 -17.98
C ILE A 315 0.18 -2.03 -19.43
N ALA A 316 0.92 -2.91 -20.11
CA ALA A 316 0.67 -3.21 -21.52
C ALA A 316 -0.67 -3.93 -21.75
N HIS A 317 -1.23 -4.55 -20.70
CA HIS A 317 -2.42 -5.40 -20.80
C HIS A 317 -3.50 -5.07 -19.75
N GLY A 318 -3.31 -4.02 -18.96
CA GLY A 318 -4.28 -3.58 -17.93
C GLY A 318 -4.56 -4.64 -16.87
N GLU A 319 -3.59 -5.51 -16.54
CA GLU A 319 -3.75 -6.52 -15.49
C GLU A 319 -3.30 -5.98 -14.13
N THR A 320 -4.04 -6.30 -13.06
CA THR A 320 -3.68 -5.96 -11.68
C THR A 320 -3.93 -7.15 -10.77
N HIS A 321 -2.92 -7.50 -9.98
CA HIS A 321 -3.01 -8.54 -8.95
C HIS A 321 -2.51 -7.99 -7.62
N PHE A 322 -3.19 -8.30 -6.53
CA PHE A 322 -2.78 -7.92 -5.17
C PHE A 322 -2.10 -9.09 -4.48
N LYS A 323 -1.06 -8.80 -3.70
CA LYS A 323 -0.43 -9.78 -2.82
C LYS A 323 -1.35 -10.00 -1.63
N VAL A 324 -1.83 -11.23 -1.48
CA VAL A 324 -2.73 -11.65 -0.42
C VAL A 324 -1.96 -12.47 0.62
N ASN A 325 -2.14 -12.11 1.89
CA ASN A 325 -1.86 -12.95 3.04
C ASN A 325 -3.19 -13.44 3.62
N TRP A 326 -3.41 -14.75 3.56
CA TRP A 326 -4.69 -15.36 3.94
C TRP A 326 -4.89 -15.50 5.46
N GLY A 327 -3.87 -15.23 6.29
CA GLY A 327 -3.93 -15.47 7.73
C GLY A 327 -3.93 -16.95 8.10
N TRP A 328 -3.27 -17.78 7.28
CA TRP A 328 -3.22 -19.24 7.43
C TRP A 328 -1.80 -19.80 7.66
N GLY A 329 -0.91 -18.98 8.21
CA GLY A 329 0.49 -19.31 8.51
C GLY A 329 1.38 -19.15 7.28
N GLU A 330 2.57 -19.76 7.30
CA GLU A 330 3.47 -19.86 6.13
C GLU A 330 2.90 -20.81 5.05
N ASN A 331 1.61 -20.71 4.76
CA ASN A 331 0.94 -21.55 3.78
C ASN A 331 1.34 -21.11 2.37
N GLU A 332 1.49 -22.09 1.50
CA GLU A 332 1.92 -22.00 0.10
C GLU A 332 0.90 -21.30 -0.82
N LEU A 333 -0.19 -20.79 -0.26
CA LEU A 333 -1.30 -20.14 -0.96
C LEU A 333 -1.22 -18.61 -0.92
N ASP A 334 -0.39 -18.00 -0.08
CA ASP A 334 -0.14 -16.56 -0.16
C ASP A 334 0.43 -16.23 -1.55
N GLY A 335 -0.14 -15.26 -2.25
CA GLY A 335 0.05 -15.15 -3.69
C GLY A 335 -0.53 -13.88 -4.26
N TRP A 336 -0.45 -13.76 -5.57
CA TRP A 336 -0.96 -12.62 -6.33
C TRP A 336 -2.32 -12.97 -6.90
N TYR A 337 -3.36 -12.21 -6.56
CA TYR A 337 -4.76 -12.49 -6.93
C TYR A 337 -5.42 -11.25 -7.55
N THR A 338 -6.24 -11.44 -8.58
CA THR A 338 -6.97 -10.32 -9.18
C THR A 338 -8.23 -9.98 -8.37
N LEU A 339 -8.47 -8.70 -8.12
CA LEU A 339 -9.67 -8.21 -7.41
C LEU A 339 -10.60 -7.41 -8.34
N GLU A 340 -10.37 -7.50 -9.64
CA GLU A 340 -11.14 -6.80 -10.67
C GLU A 340 -12.14 -7.74 -11.34
N THR A 341 -13.15 -7.18 -12.03
CA THR A 341 -14.06 -8.01 -12.82
C THR A 341 -13.30 -8.76 -13.91
N LEU A 342 -13.57 -10.06 -14.04
CA LEU A 342 -12.91 -10.89 -15.05
C LEU A 342 -13.40 -10.58 -16.47
N ASN A 343 -14.52 -9.87 -16.59
CA ASN A 343 -15.03 -9.27 -17.82
C ASN A 343 -15.77 -7.97 -17.48
N PRO A 344 -15.43 -6.84 -18.14
CA PRO A 344 -15.99 -5.52 -17.83
C PRO A 344 -17.49 -5.38 -18.11
N ASN A 345 -18.13 -6.38 -18.74
CA ASN A 345 -19.56 -6.40 -19.03
C ASN A 345 -20.37 -7.30 -18.06
N ASN A 346 -19.78 -7.75 -16.95
CA ASN A 346 -20.44 -8.60 -15.96
C ASN A 346 -20.17 -8.13 -14.52
N TYR A 347 -21.23 -7.98 -13.71
CA TYR A 347 -21.19 -7.37 -12.38
C TYR A 347 -21.43 -8.35 -11.21
N SER A 348 -21.57 -9.66 -11.43
CA SER A 348 -21.84 -10.61 -10.33
C SER A 348 -20.67 -10.79 -9.34
N PHE A 349 -19.45 -10.38 -9.72
CA PHE A 349 -18.24 -10.56 -8.90
C PHE A 349 -18.11 -9.58 -7.74
N ILE A 350 -18.70 -8.38 -7.85
CA ILE A 350 -18.43 -7.26 -6.92
C ILE A 350 -19.31 -7.27 -5.67
N GLU A 351 -20.34 -8.12 -5.62
CA GLU A 351 -21.27 -8.21 -4.50
C GLU A 351 -20.58 -8.76 -3.25
N ASN A 352 -20.93 -8.21 -2.09
CA ASN A 352 -20.45 -8.64 -0.77
C ASN A 352 -18.94 -8.58 -0.52
N GLN A 353 -18.14 -7.97 -1.41
CA GLN A 353 -16.73 -7.68 -1.14
C GLN A 353 -16.55 -6.32 -0.43
N ARG A 354 -15.55 -6.24 0.43
CA ARG A 354 -15.31 -5.09 1.32
C ARG A 354 -13.82 -4.93 1.63
N ALA A 355 -13.43 -3.68 1.87
CA ALA A 355 -12.06 -3.32 2.25
C ALA A 355 -12.05 -2.31 3.41
N GLY A 356 -11.19 -2.56 4.38
CA GLY A 356 -10.72 -1.60 5.37
C GLY A 356 -9.51 -0.87 4.80
N ILE A 357 -9.70 0.41 4.53
CA ILE A 357 -8.69 1.35 4.03
C ILE A 357 -8.41 2.42 5.08
N GLU A 358 -7.36 3.21 4.86
CA GLU A 358 -6.88 4.25 5.76
C GLU A 358 -6.64 3.72 7.18
N ILE A 359 -6.24 2.45 7.28
CA ILE A 359 -5.96 1.82 8.56
C ILE A 359 -4.59 2.28 9.02
N GLU A 360 -4.52 3.19 9.99
CA GLU A 360 -3.26 3.68 10.56
C GLU A 360 -3.43 4.18 12.00
N PRO A 361 -2.35 4.17 12.82
CA PRO A 361 -2.39 4.67 14.20
C PRO A 361 -2.78 6.14 14.31
N VAL A 362 -3.54 6.51 15.35
CA VAL A 362 -3.88 7.90 15.68
C VAL A 362 -3.53 8.26 17.14
N PRO A 363 -3.19 9.52 17.45
CA PRO A 363 -2.95 9.97 18.81
C PRO A 363 -4.18 9.77 19.73
N LEU A 364 -3.94 9.38 20.99
CA LEU A 364 -4.97 9.16 22.03
C LEU A 364 -5.92 10.35 22.24
N THR A 365 -5.45 11.58 22.02
CA THR A 365 -6.23 12.83 22.10
C THR A 365 -7.37 12.88 21.09
N LEU A 366 -7.17 12.27 19.92
CA LEU A 366 -8.14 12.24 18.83
C LEU A 366 -9.24 11.19 19.06
N ILE A 367 -8.88 10.06 19.67
CA ILE A 367 -9.80 8.96 19.96
C ILE A 367 -10.93 9.44 20.88
N GLY A 368 -10.61 10.28 21.87
CA GLY A 368 -11.56 10.99 22.75
C GLY A 368 -12.74 11.64 22.02
N LYS A 369 -12.47 12.26 20.86
CA LYS A 369 -13.47 12.96 20.04
C LYS A 369 -14.26 12.03 19.12
N ILE A 370 -13.63 10.97 18.63
CA ILE A 370 -14.31 9.92 17.86
C ILE A 370 -15.42 9.29 18.73
N TYR A 371 -15.17 9.12 20.04
CA TYR A 371 -16.16 8.58 20.97
C TYR A 371 -17.40 9.47 21.19
N ASP A 372 -17.25 10.79 21.18
CA ASP A 372 -18.37 11.73 21.39
C ASP A 372 -19.27 11.89 20.15
N ALA A 373 -18.80 11.46 18.97
CA ALA A 373 -19.47 11.62 17.68
C ALA A 373 -20.27 10.38 17.21
N LEU A 374 -20.15 9.23 17.87
CA LEU A 374 -20.78 7.97 17.46
C LEU A 374 -22.11 7.73 18.18
N PRO A 375 -23.29 7.85 17.53
CA PRO A 375 -24.52 7.27 18.05
C PRO A 375 -24.48 5.74 17.86
N VAL A 376 -24.27 5.00 18.94
CA VAL A 376 -24.37 3.53 18.93
C VAL A 376 -25.84 3.13 19.04
N PHE A 377 -26.42 2.58 17.97
CA PHE A 377 -27.72 1.90 18.01
C PHE A 377 -27.60 0.49 17.45
N GLU A 378 -28.10 -0.50 18.19
CA GLU A 378 -28.28 -1.88 17.74
C GLU A 378 -29.76 -2.15 17.46
N ILE A 379 -30.08 -2.78 16.32
CA ILE A 379 -31.44 -3.17 15.93
C ILE A 379 -31.48 -4.69 15.68
N TYR A 380 -32.44 -5.39 16.29
CA TYR A 380 -32.64 -6.84 16.14
C TYR A 380 -34.00 -7.16 15.49
N GLY A 381 -34.02 -8.03 14.47
CA GLY A 381 -35.21 -8.56 13.80
C GLY A 381 -35.67 -9.92 14.33
N ASN A 382 -36.91 -10.33 14.04
CA ASN A 382 -37.52 -11.57 14.56
C ASN A 382 -38.29 -12.37 13.49
N ASN A 383 -37.67 -13.42 12.94
CA ASN A 383 -38.23 -14.62 12.29
C ASN A 383 -39.54 -14.51 11.44
N ASP A 384 -39.45 -14.25 10.11
CA ASP A 384 -40.28 -14.89 9.03
C ASP A 384 -39.66 -14.61 7.62
N PRO A 385 -39.88 -15.43 6.56
CA PRO A 385 -39.22 -15.29 5.27
C PRO A 385 -40.08 -14.57 4.19
N HIS A 386 -39.57 -13.44 3.68
CA HIS A 386 -39.91 -12.70 2.44
C HIS A 386 -41.00 -11.57 2.46
N PRO A 387 -40.90 -10.51 1.60
CA PRO A 387 -39.72 -9.66 1.33
C PRO A 387 -40.00 -8.12 1.12
N HIS A 388 -38.92 -7.33 1.24
CA HIS A 388 -38.60 -5.95 0.75
C HIS A 388 -39.47 -4.73 1.14
N GLY A 389 -38.86 -3.78 1.87
CA GLY A 389 -39.32 -2.40 2.00
C GLY A 389 -38.15 -1.42 2.25
N LEU A 390 -38.06 -0.37 1.44
CA LEU A 390 -37.17 0.79 1.68
C LEU A 390 -37.78 1.70 2.74
N ILE A 391 -36.97 2.19 3.70
CA ILE A 391 -37.39 3.21 4.66
C ILE A 391 -36.54 4.47 4.44
N GLU A 392 -37.20 5.55 4.02
CA GLU A 392 -36.61 6.88 3.85
C GLU A 392 -36.93 7.71 5.11
N ILE A 393 -35.90 8.18 5.83
CA ILE A 393 -36.07 8.97 7.05
C ILE A 393 -35.65 10.41 6.76
N GLU A 394 -36.63 11.30 6.59
CA GLU A 394 -36.40 12.75 6.48
C GLU A 394 -36.27 13.37 7.88
N CYS A 395 -35.09 13.87 8.22
CA CYS A 395 -34.88 14.68 9.42
C CYS A 395 -34.98 16.18 9.07
N GLU A 396 -36.16 16.79 9.30
CA GLU A 396 -36.30 18.25 9.15
C GLU A 396 -35.89 19.00 10.43
N ASN A 397 -34.87 19.87 10.31
CA ASN A 397 -34.50 20.95 11.25
C ASN A 397 -34.03 20.52 12.67
N LEU A 398 -32.77 20.10 12.81
CA LEU A 398 -32.10 19.98 14.11
C LEU A 398 -31.28 21.25 14.41
N THR A 399 -31.33 21.71 15.67
CA THR A 399 -30.47 22.78 16.23
C THR A 399 -29.86 22.29 17.54
N TYR A 400 -28.67 22.78 17.88
CA TYR A 400 -27.88 22.40 19.05
C TYR A 400 -28.72 22.29 20.35
N GLY A 401 -28.70 21.12 20.98
CA GLY A 401 -29.45 20.83 22.22
C GLY A 401 -30.95 20.50 22.02
N GLY A 402 -31.41 20.28 20.79
CA GLY A 402 -32.78 19.86 20.47
C GLY A 402 -32.96 18.34 20.45
N SER A 403 -34.04 17.85 21.06
CA SER A 403 -34.53 16.47 20.86
C SER A 403 -35.53 16.44 19.70
N SER A 404 -35.33 15.58 18.69
CA SER A 404 -36.37 15.30 17.70
C SER A 404 -37.09 13.99 18.02
N THR A 405 -38.41 14.00 17.88
CA THR A 405 -39.24 12.79 18.09
C THR A 405 -39.47 12.15 16.73
N ILE A 406 -38.87 11.00 16.49
CA ILE A 406 -39.17 10.21 15.30
C ILE A 406 -40.30 9.26 15.69
N THR A 407 -41.47 9.45 15.07
CA THR A 407 -42.62 8.58 15.33
C THR A 407 -42.63 7.47 14.29
N TYR A 408 -42.25 6.25 14.72
CA TYR A 408 -42.34 5.05 13.89
C TYR A 408 -43.18 4.01 14.63
N ASP A 409 -44.19 3.45 13.96
CA ASP A 409 -45.12 2.49 14.55
C ASP A 409 -44.51 1.08 14.47
N VAL A 410 -43.66 0.75 15.46
CA VAL A 410 -42.93 -0.53 15.56
C VAL A 410 -43.84 -1.71 15.91
N ALA A 411 -45.11 -1.45 16.27
CA ALA A 411 -45.99 -2.46 16.85
C ALA A 411 -46.38 -3.61 15.92
N ASP A 412 -46.29 -3.45 14.60
CA ASP A 412 -46.67 -4.49 13.64
C ASP A 412 -45.50 -5.35 13.11
N ASN A 413 -44.23 -4.96 13.36
CA ASN A 413 -43.05 -5.61 12.75
C ASN A 413 -41.99 -6.16 13.75
N GLY A 414 -42.25 -6.18 15.05
CA GLY A 414 -41.48 -7.03 16.00
C GLY A 414 -40.10 -6.55 16.45
N PHE A 415 -39.73 -5.27 16.27
CA PHE A 415 -38.45 -4.72 16.74
C PHE A 415 -38.51 -4.21 18.20
N TYR A 416 -37.35 -4.15 18.87
CA TYR A 416 -37.15 -3.56 20.21
C TYR A 416 -35.83 -2.77 20.25
N LEU A 417 -35.79 -1.71 21.07
CA LEU A 417 -34.61 -0.86 21.28
C LEU A 417 -33.96 -1.15 22.64
N ILE A 418 -32.64 -1.21 22.68
CA ILE A 418 -31.83 -1.37 23.89
C ILE A 418 -31.01 -0.08 24.09
N GLN A 419 -31.15 0.54 25.26
CA GLN A 419 -30.37 1.75 25.60
C GLN A 419 -28.93 1.38 26.01
N PRO A 420 -27.98 2.34 26.00
CA PRO A 420 -26.58 2.10 26.41
C PRO A 420 -26.40 1.54 27.83
N ASP A 421 -27.42 1.64 28.69
CA ASP A 421 -27.45 1.09 30.06
C ASP A 421 -28.19 -0.25 30.16
N GLY A 422 -28.62 -0.83 29.03
CA GLY A 422 -29.27 -2.13 28.94
C GLY A 422 -30.77 -2.14 29.24
N GLU A 423 -31.44 -0.98 29.41
CA GLU A 423 -32.89 -0.96 29.61
C GLU A 423 -33.65 -1.26 28.30
N ILE A 424 -34.51 -2.30 28.32
CA ILE A 424 -35.39 -2.67 27.21
C ILE A 424 -36.62 -1.77 27.23
N VAL A 425 -36.75 -0.89 26.24
CA VAL A 425 -37.89 0.03 26.13
C VAL A 425 -38.81 -0.43 25.01
N VAL A 426 -40.03 -0.84 25.37
CA VAL A 426 -41.07 -1.26 24.41
C VAL A 426 -42.11 -0.15 24.28
N GLY A 427 -42.20 0.49 23.10
CA GLY A 427 -43.14 1.58 22.85
C GLY A 427 -43.41 1.86 21.37
N THR A 428 -44.48 2.59 21.08
CA THR A 428 -44.91 3.01 19.72
C THR A 428 -44.41 4.41 19.32
N GLU A 429 -43.66 5.07 20.20
CA GLU A 429 -43.10 6.41 19.99
C GLU A 429 -41.70 6.45 20.64
N TYR A 430 -40.68 6.79 19.85
CA TYR A 430 -39.29 6.89 20.33
C TYR A 430 -38.80 8.33 20.18
N GLN A 431 -38.21 8.88 21.25
CA GLN A 431 -37.44 10.10 21.17
C GLN A 431 -35.96 9.76 21.07
N ILE A 432 -35.37 10.06 19.91
CA ILE A 432 -33.92 9.96 19.71
C ILE A 432 -33.35 11.32 20.10
N THR A 433 -32.49 11.31 21.13
CA THR A 433 -31.80 12.52 21.59
C THR A 433 -30.36 12.45 21.09
N PHE A 434 -30.01 13.30 20.14
CA PHE A 434 -28.64 13.43 19.66
C PHE A 434 -27.82 14.19 20.70
N THR A 435 -26.70 13.60 21.15
CA THR A 435 -25.85 14.19 22.19
C THR A 435 -24.71 15.05 21.64
N SER A 436 -24.51 15.09 20.32
CA SER A 436 -23.52 15.91 19.62
C SER A 436 -24.17 16.75 18.50
N GLU A 437 -23.46 17.78 18.04
CA GLU A 437 -23.90 18.68 16.96
C GLU A 437 -23.99 17.93 15.63
N ILE A 438 -25.19 17.85 15.06
CA ILE A 438 -25.41 17.42 13.67
C ILE A 438 -25.65 18.68 12.86
N TYR A 439 -24.74 18.99 11.94
CA TYR A 439 -24.86 20.14 11.05
C TYR A 439 -25.58 19.76 9.75
N GLU A 440 -26.51 20.64 9.37
CA GLU A 440 -27.51 20.66 8.28
C GLU A 440 -27.70 19.49 7.29
N THR A 441 -28.96 19.03 7.26
CA THR A 441 -29.72 18.44 6.13
C THR A 441 -29.06 17.34 5.30
N GLU A 442 -28.98 16.14 5.86
CA GLU A 442 -28.92 14.92 5.05
C GLU A 442 -30.11 14.01 5.39
N SER A 443 -30.78 13.55 4.34
CA SER A 443 -31.79 12.49 4.42
C SER A 443 -31.05 11.16 4.38
N PHE A 444 -31.30 10.27 5.35
CA PHE A 444 -30.68 8.95 5.36
C PHE A 444 -31.64 7.94 4.72
N VAL A 445 -31.11 7.09 3.83
CA VAL A 445 -31.84 5.97 3.23
C VAL A 445 -31.36 4.69 3.91
N ILE A 446 -32.26 4.01 4.61
CA ILE A 446 -32.01 2.70 5.18
C ILE A 446 -32.65 1.67 4.26
N GLU A 447 -31.84 0.89 3.55
CA GLU A 447 -32.32 -0.22 2.73
C GLU A 447 -32.32 -1.50 3.57
N ILE A 448 -33.51 -1.96 3.97
CA ILE A 448 -33.67 -3.24 4.68
C ILE A 448 -33.81 -4.35 3.64
N ILE A 449 -32.74 -5.12 3.47
CA ILE A 449 -32.73 -6.32 2.64
C ILE A 449 -32.67 -7.51 3.59
N ASP A 450 -33.83 -8.16 3.78
CA ASP A 450 -34.05 -9.38 4.58
C ASP A 450 -34.18 -9.25 6.11
N GLU A 451 -35.03 -10.08 6.72
CA GLU A 451 -35.39 -10.06 8.16
C GLU A 451 -34.43 -10.90 9.04
N SER A 452 -33.40 -11.51 8.44
CA SER A 452 -32.41 -12.33 9.14
C SER A 452 -31.03 -11.68 9.31
N ASP A 453 -30.79 -10.53 8.69
CA ASP A 453 -29.47 -9.90 8.72
C ASP A 453 -29.40 -8.77 9.75
N VAL A 454 -28.35 -8.83 10.57
CA VAL A 454 -27.99 -7.79 11.53
C VAL A 454 -27.36 -6.64 10.74
N PHE A 455 -28.07 -5.53 10.56
CA PHE A 455 -27.50 -4.31 10.02
C PHE A 455 -26.89 -3.48 11.15
N PHE A 456 -25.56 -3.37 11.10
CA PHE A 456 -24.85 -2.28 11.78
C PHE A 456 -24.82 -1.11 10.81
N ILE A 457 -25.32 0.03 11.25
CA ILE A 457 -24.96 1.30 10.63
C ILE A 457 -23.52 1.55 11.10
N ASP A 458 -22.54 1.08 10.34
CA ASP A 458 -21.26 1.80 10.34
C ASP A 458 -21.65 3.20 9.85
N PRO A 459 -21.39 4.28 10.60
CA PRO A 459 -21.78 5.62 10.19
C PRO A 459 -21.16 5.90 8.82
N ILE A 460 -21.96 5.68 7.77
CA ILE A 460 -21.60 5.98 6.40
C ILE A 460 -21.32 7.48 6.39
N GLU A 461 -20.10 7.82 5.98
CA GLU A 461 -19.64 9.16 5.61
C GLU A 461 -19.43 10.20 6.72
N ILE A 462 -19.65 9.91 8.01
CA ILE A 462 -19.38 10.95 9.05
C ILE A 462 -17.87 11.16 9.28
N PHE A 463 -17.03 10.17 8.96
CA PHE A 463 -15.61 10.22 9.31
C PHE A 463 -14.70 10.37 8.10
N TRP A 464 -14.70 11.55 7.48
CA TRP A 464 -13.57 12.01 6.68
C TRP A 464 -13.34 13.49 6.83
N LYS A 465 -12.50 13.85 7.80
CA LYS A 465 -11.97 15.21 7.93
C LYS A 465 -10.47 15.21 8.26
N PHE A 466 -9.78 14.08 8.17
CA PHE A 466 -8.37 13.97 8.57
C PHE A 466 -7.49 13.71 7.37
N LYS A 467 -6.50 14.58 7.17
CA LYS A 467 -5.48 14.43 6.14
C LYS A 467 -4.11 14.21 6.79
N PRO A 468 -3.41 13.09 6.52
CA PRO A 468 -2.08 12.88 7.06
C PRO A 468 -1.08 13.84 6.40
N LEU A 469 -0.22 14.42 7.22
CA LEU A 469 0.89 15.29 6.88
C LEU A 469 2.17 14.66 7.44
N TYR A 470 3.10 14.35 6.57
CA TYR A 470 4.35 13.68 6.93
C TYR A 470 5.36 14.67 7.51
N ASN A 471 6.34 14.15 8.27
CA ASN A 471 7.50 14.92 8.68
C ASN A 471 8.16 15.60 7.46
N GLY A 472 8.50 16.89 7.59
CA GLY A 472 9.03 17.67 6.46
C GLY A 472 7.95 18.54 5.78
N TRP A 473 8.06 18.71 4.46
CA TRP A 473 7.25 19.66 3.70
C TRP A 473 6.19 18.96 2.86
N ASN A 474 4.92 19.23 3.14
CA ASN A 474 3.76 18.66 2.45
C ASN A 474 3.15 19.70 1.52
N TRP A 475 2.87 19.37 0.25
CA TRP A 475 2.22 20.29 -0.69
C TRP A 475 0.75 19.95 -0.84
N GLU A 476 -0.08 20.73 -0.17
CA GLU A 476 -1.46 20.37 0.10
C GLU A 476 -2.43 21.43 -0.39
N SER A 477 -3.57 20.97 -0.86
CA SER A 477 -4.79 21.74 -0.95
C SER A 477 -5.67 21.39 0.26
N PHE A 478 -6.32 22.41 0.81
CA PHE A 478 -7.31 22.19 1.86
C PHE A 478 -8.56 21.58 1.21
N PRO A 479 -9.18 20.52 1.76
CA PRO A 479 -10.58 20.20 1.48
C PRO A 479 -11.48 21.43 1.68
N ILE A 480 -12.76 21.37 1.26
CA ILE A 480 -13.68 22.49 1.54
C ILE A 480 -13.62 22.78 3.03
N LEU A 481 -13.36 24.03 3.35
CA LEU A 481 -13.53 24.59 4.69
C LEU A 481 -15.03 24.82 4.85
N ASP A 482 -15.70 24.26 5.85
CA ASP A 482 -17.17 24.17 5.94
C ASP A 482 -17.86 25.52 5.68
N ARG A 483 -18.43 25.67 4.48
CA ARG A 483 -19.02 26.93 4.01
C ARG A 483 -19.90 26.79 2.77
N ILE A 484 -20.77 27.78 2.59
CA ILE A 484 -21.77 27.88 1.51
C ILE A 484 -21.13 28.22 0.12
N ALA A 485 -19.85 28.67 0.06
CA ALA A 485 -19.15 29.05 -1.19
C ALA A 485 -17.60 29.05 -1.07
N ASN A 486 -16.84 28.88 -2.16
CA ASN A 486 -15.35 28.84 -2.16
C ASN A 486 -14.63 30.21 -1.92
N ASP A 487 -15.23 31.12 -1.16
CA ASP A 487 -14.63 32.43 -0.83
C ASP A 487 -13.44 32.27 0.14
N PRO A 488 -12.41 33.12 0.09
CA PRO A 488 -11.31 33.06 1.06
C PRO A 488 -11.80 33.29 2.51
N VAL A 489 -11.20 32.59 3.47
CA VAL A 489 -11.51 32.68 4.90
C VAL A 489 -10.23 32.83 5.72
N ASP A 490 -10.30 33.50 6.87
CA ASP A 490 -9.14 33.68 7.74
C ASP A 490 -8.63 32.32 8.23
N ALA A 491 -7.32 32.11 8.16
CA ALA A 491 -6.71 30.82 8.48
C ALA A 491 -6.72 30.55 9.97
N ILE A 492 -6.62 31.59 10.81
CA ILE A 492 -6.44 31.41 12.26
C ILE A 492 -7.56 30.63 12.92
N PRO A 493 -8.86 30.96 12.74
CA PRO A 493 -9.94 30.19 13.36
C PRO A 493 -9.92 28.71 12.96
N ILE A 494 -9.63 28.43 11.68
CA ILE A 494 -9.53 27.07 11.17
C ILE A 494 -8.36 26.32 11.79
N LEU A 495 -7.20 26.98 11.91
CA LEU A 495 -5.99 26.37 12.46
C LEU A 495 -6.04 26.25 13.99
N GLU A 496 -6.81 27.10 14.68
CA GLU A 496 -7.05 27.04 16.13
C GLU A 496 -8.04 25.94 16.52
N GLU A 497 -8.97 25.56 15.64
CA GLU A 497 -9.93 24.46 15.86
C GLU A 497 -9.27 23.07 15.83
N ILE A 498 -8.06 22.98 15.31
CA ILE A 498 -7.33 21.72 15.20
C ILE A 498 -6.53 21.52 16.49
N GLU A 499 -7.14 20.77 17.40
CA GLU A 499 -6.76 20.71 18.83
C GLU A 499 -5.32 20.24 19.14
N ASP A 500 -4.61 19.60 18.21
CA ASP A 500 -3.25 19.07 18.42
C ASP A 500 -2.12 19.88 17.75
N PHE A 501 -2.39 21.10 17.26
CA PHE A 501 -1.40 21.94 16.57
C PHE A 501 -0.18 22.35 17.41
N ASN A 502 -0.29 22.34 18.74
CA ASN A 502 0.77 22.74 19.65
C ASN A 502 2.04 21.86 19.56
N ASN A 503 2.01 20.72 18.84
CA ASN A 503 3.10 19.73 18.81
C ASN A 503 3.56 19.27 17.40
N GLY A 504 3.21 19.95 16.28
CA GLY A 504 3.49 19.37 14.94
C GLY A 504 3.65 20.33 13.77
N ILE A 505 2.64 21.14 13.46
CA ILE A 505 2.68 22.07 12.34
C ILE A 505 3.34 23.37 12.79
N THR A 506 4.37 23.79 12.08
CA THR A 506 5.14 24.98 12.48
C THR A 506 5.08 26.11 11.46
N GLU A 507 4.81 25.78 10.21
CA GLU A 507 4.85 26.74 9.12
C GLU A 507 3.83 26.35 8.04
N ILE A 508 3.01 27.31 7.62
CA ILE A 508 2.15 27.21 6.45
C ILE A 508 2.53 28.37 5.53
N SER A 509 2.86 28.07 4.28
CA SER A 509 3.22 29.09 3.30
C SER A 509 2.45 28.93 2.00
N LEU A 510 1.96 30.07 1.50
CA LEU A 510 1.45 30.24 0.15
C LEU A 510 2.51 31.09 -0.56
N GLN A 511 3.40 30.44 -1.31
CA GLN A 511 4.60 31.08 -1.86
C GLN A 511 4.29 31.88 -3.15
N ASN A 512 3.32 32.78 -3.06
CA ASN A 512 3.14 33.91 -3.96
C ASN A 512 3.00 35.14 -3.06
N ASP A 513 3.96 36.08 -3.13
CA ASP A 513 4.27 37.21 -2.23
C ASP A 513 3.11 38.09 -1.69
N LEU A 514 1.86 37.79 -2.05
CA LEU A 514 0.62 38.45 -1.64
C LEU A 514 0.21 38.19 -0.17
N TYR A 515 0.46 37.00 0.40
CA TYR A 515 -0.07 36.62 1.73
C TYR A 515 1.00 36.25 2.79
N GLY A 516 2.26 36.00 2.40
CA GLY A 516 3.37 35.76 3.34
C GLY A 516 3.49 34.32 3.86
N ILE A 517 4.22 34.13 4.96
CA ILE A 517 4.38 32.85 5.67
C ILE A 517 3.64 32.96 7.00
N LEU A 518 2.75 32.01 7.28
CA LEU A 518 2.07 31.86 8.55
C LEU A 518 2.89 30.92 9.45
N ASN A 519 3.43 31.44 10.54
CA ASN A 519 4.33 30.70 11.43
C ASN A 519 3.69 30.51 12.81
N TYR A 520 3.82 29.31 13.36
CA TYR A 520 3.45 29.03 14.75
C TYR A 520 4.68 29.30 15.63
N ASP A 521 4.58 30.30 16.51
CA ASP A 521 5.72 30.78 17.28
C ASP A 521 5.94 30.02 18.61
N GLU A 522 7.08 30.27 19.26
CA GLU A 522 7.44 29.64 20.54
C GLU A 522 6.50 29.98 21.71
N VAL A 523 5.62 30.98 21.57
CA VAL A 523 4.62 31.34 22.60
C VAL A 523 3.23 30.76 22.32
N GLY A 524 3.13 29.92 21.28
CA GLY A 524 1.94 29.18 20.94
C GLY A 524 0.92 29.97 20.13
N LEU A 525 1.37 30.96 19.35
CA LEU A 525 0.51 31.82 18.54
C LEU A 525 0.92 31.80 17.07
N TRP A 526 -0.08 31.87 16.20
CA TRP A 526 0.11 32.06 14.78
C TRP A 526 0.43 33.51 14.42
N ASN A 527 1.43 33.69 13.55
CA ASN A 527 1.83 35.00 13.07
C ASN A 527 1.93 35.02 11.53
N PRO A 528 1.27 35.98 10.85
CA PRO A 528 0.46 37.06 11.42
C PRO A 528 -0.88 36.56 12.00
N ILE A 529 -1.34 37.17 13.09
CA ILE A 529 -2.56 36.80 13.83
C ILE A 529 -3.85 37.03 13.01
N THR A 530 -3.81 37.78 11.90
CA THR A 530 -4.96 38.01 11.02
C THR A 530 -4.50 38.30 9.60
N GLY A 531 -5.33 37.98 8.61
CA GLY A 531 -5.14 38.41 7.21
C GLY A 531 -4.39 37.42 6.34
N TYR A 532 -4.15 36.22 6.85
CA TYR A 532 -3.73 35.08 6.05
C TYR A 532 -4.97 34.26 5.71
N GLU A 533 -5.35 34.19 4.42
CA GLU A 533 -6.61 33.58 4.01
C GLU A 533 -6.40 32.22 3.32
N LEU A 534 -7.25 31.25 3.65
CA LEU A 534 -7.31 29.93 3.03
C LEU A 534 -8.45 29.82 2.01
N GLN A 535 -8.16 29.08 0.95
CA GLN A 535 -9.02 28.74 -0.18
C GLN A 535 -8.72 27.32 -0.61
N SER A 536 -9.75 26.47 -0.68
CA SER A 536 -9.62 25.05 -1.01
C SER A 536 -9.06 24.82 -2.42
N THR A 537 -9.32 25.72 -3.36
CA THR A 537 -8.79 25.63 -4.73
C THR A 537 -7.28 25.95 -4.85
N ARG A 538 -6.61 26.37 -3.78
CA ARG A 538 -5.17 26.72 -3.81
C ARG A 538 -4.28 25.63 -3.22
N CYS A 539 -3.03 25.64 -3.65
CA CYS A 539 -1.93 24.86 -3.09
C CYS A 539 -1.22 25.65 -1.98
N TYR A 540 -0.93 24.99 -0.86
CA TYR A 540 -0.20 25.47 0.31
C TYR A 540 0.93 24.49 0.62
N LYS A 541 2.04 25.00 1.14
CA LYS A 541 3.11 24.17 1.69
C LYS A 541 3.02 24.17 3.20
N ILE A 542 3.00 22.99 3.80
CA ILE A 542 2.82 22.80 5.24
C ILE A 542 4.05 22.07 5.80
N LYS A 543 4.72 22.68 6.79
CA LYS A 543 5.91 22.13 7.43
C LYS A 543 5.60 21.46 8.76
N ILE A 544 6.01 20.21 8.88
CA ILE A 544 5.95 19.41 10.11
C ILE A 544 7.38 19.22 10.66
N LEU A 545 7.63 19.57 11.93
CA LEU A 545 8.94 19.36 12.54
C LEU A 545 9.10 17.94 13.11
N PRO A 546 10.25 17.29 12.89
CA PRO A 546 10.51 15.94 13.41
C PRO A 546 10.74 15.88 14.94
N GLU A 547 11.18 16.97 15.58
CA GLU A 547 11.78 16.93 16.93
C GLU A 547 10.80 17.04 18.12
N LEU A 548 9.48 17.14 17.89
CA LEU A 548 8.47 17.19 18.96
C LEU A 548 7.50 15.98 18.94
N ALA A 549 7.74 15.00 18.07
CA ALA A 549 6.97 13.76 18.01
C ALA A 549 7.53 12.71 18.97
N ASN A 550 6.87 12.53 20.11
CA ASN A 550 6.95 11.24 20.81
C ASN A 550 6.17 10.23 19.97
N PHE A 551 6.89 9.43 19.16
CA PHE A 551 6.43 8.31 18.33
C PHE A 551 5.34 8.69 17.29
N TRP A 552 5.36 8.05 16.11
CA TRP A 552 4.52 8.28 14.92
C TRP A 552 5.01 9.43 13.99
N ASP A 553 5.37 9.05 12.76
CA ASP A 553 6.08 9.84 11.72
C ASP A 553 5.20 10.82 10.91
N PHE A 554 3.97 11.10 11.36
CA PHE A 554 3.05 12.03 10.69
C PHE A 554 2.10 12.74 11.67
N ARG A 555 1.37 13.74 11.17
CA ARG A 555 0.38 14.57 11.88
C ARG A 555 -0.88 14.66 11.05
N GLU A 556 -2.04 14.77 11.69
CA GLU A 556 -3.30 14.90 10.95
C GLU A 556 -3.81 16.33 10.97
N LEU A 557 -4.28 16.78 9.80
CA LEU A 557 -4.98 18.04 9.63
C LEU A 557 -6.48 17.77 9.65
N TYR A 558 -7.16 18.14 10.74
CA TYR A 558 -8.63 18.11 10.81
C TYR A 558 -9.21 19.28 10.02
N ILE A 559 -10.02 19.03 9.00
CA ILE A 559 -10.69 20.09 8.25
C ILE A 559 -12.13 19.71 8.02
N GLU A 560 -13.04 20.47 8.62
CA GLU A 560 -14.46 20.37 8.33
C GLU A 560 -14.80 20.94 6.96
N GLY A 561 -15.58 20.21 6.13
CA GLY A 561 -16.39 20.76 5.02
C GLY A 561 -16.84 19.75 3.96
N SER A 562 -17.45 20.23 2.88
CA SER A 562 -18.10 19.44 1.80
C SER A 562 -17.16 19.08 0.63
N GLU A 563 -17.63 18.38 -0.41
CA GLU A 563 -16.81 18.11 -1.61
C GLU A 563 -16.82 19.29 -2.61
N LEU A 564 -15.64 19.66 -3.14
CA LEU A 564 -15.59 20.61 -4.27
C LEU A 564 -16.18 19.94 -5.50
N TYR A 565 -17.23 20.55 -6.06
CA TYR A 565 -17.77 20.11 -7.34
C TYR A 565 -16.63 20.05 -8.38
N PRO A 566 -16.44 18.94 -9.11
CA PRO A 566 -15.37 18.80 -10.10
C PRO A 566 -15.35 19.93 -11.14
N VAL A 567 -16.51 20.50 -11.43
CA VAL A 567 -16.72 21.61 -12.38
C VAL A 567 -16.49 23.01 -11.77
N LEU A 568 -15.90 23.12 -10.59
CA LEU A 568 -15.57 24.42 -10.02
C LEU A 568 -14.48 25.11 -10.86
N GLY A 569 -14.77 26.31 -11.36
CA GLY A 569 -13.88 27.08 -12.22
C GLY A 569 -12.84 27.90 -11.45
N VAL A 570 -11.59 27.89 -11.90
CA VAL A 570 -10.48 28.72 -11.39
C VAL A 570 -9.76 29.39 -12.56
N ASP A 571 -9.25 30.61 -12.40
CA ASP A 571 -8.45 31.25 -13.45
C ASP A 571 -6.96 30.86 -13.32
N LEU A 572 -6.33 30.47 -14.43
CA LEU A 572 -4.89 30.29 -14.54
C LEU A 572 -4.32 31.44 -15.39
N ILE A 573 -3.41 32.21 -14.82
CA ILE A 573 -2.91 33.46 -15.43
C ILE A 573 -1.48 33.25 -15.95
N ALA A 574 -1.23 33.75 -17.16
CA ALA A 574 0.08 33.68 -17.79
C ALA A 574 1.09 34.62 -17.14
N GLY A 575 2.36 34.22 -17.17
CA GLY A 575 3.46 35.03 -16.63
C GLY A 575 3.60 35.01 -15.11
N GLN A 576 2.84 34.15 -14.41
CA GLN A 576 2.97 33.92 -12.97
C GLN A 576 2.80 32.44 -12.61
N ASP A 577 3.14 32.11 -11.37
CA ASP A 577 2.92 30.79 -10.78
C ASP A 577 1.46 30.67 -10.31
N ASN A 578 0.75 29.65 -10.80
CA ASN A 578 -0.63 29.36 -10.40
C ASN A 578 -0.61 28.22 -9.39
N TRP A 579 -0.83 28.55 -8.12
CA TRP A 579 -0.84 27.62 -6.99
C TRP A 579 -2.25 27.03 -6.84
N ILE A 580 -2.46 25.84 -7.41
CA ILE A 580 -3.78 25.21 -7.53
C ILE A 580 -3.82 23.85 -6.83
N GLY A 581 -4.93 23.54 -6.17
CA GLY A 581 -5.21 22.22 -5.61
C GLY A 581 -5.76 21.26 -6.66
N TYR A 582 -5.67 19.96 -6.40
CA TYR A 582 -6.38 18.95 -7.19
C TYR A 582 -7.49 18.30 -6.35
N TRP A 583 -8.74 18.49 -6.75
CA TRP A 583 -9.92 18.07 -5.97
C TRP A 583 -10.79 17.04 -6.69
N VAL A 584 -10.27 16.41 -7.73
CA VAL A 584 -10.90 15.21 -8.31
C VAL A 584 -10.44 14.00 -7.51
N LYS A 585 -11.36 13.21 -6.95
CA LYS A 585 -11.04 12.05 -6.09
C LYS A 585 -10.12 11.04 -6.75
N LYS A 586 -10.27 10.89 -8.07
CA LYS A 586 -9.50 9.95 -8.87
C LYS A 586 -8.16 10.56 -9.25
N SER A 587 -7.08 9.83 -9.03
CA SER A 587 -5.77 10.18 -9.58
C SER A 587 -5.83 10.17 -11.12
N GLN A 588 -5.28 11.18 -11.79
CA GLN A 588 -5.27 11.27 -13.27
C GLN A 588 -3.89 11.67 -13.79
N ASP A 589 -3.52 11.15 -14.96
CA ASP A 589 -2.37 11.67 -15.69
C ASP A 589 -2.57 13.15 -16.02
N ILE A 590 -1.48 13.90 -16.07
CA ILE A 590 -1.55 15.37 -16.16
C ILE A 590 -2.25 15.83 -17.45
N ASP A 591 -2.01 15.17 -18.58
CA ASP A 591 -2.64 15.51 -19.85
C ASP A 591 -4.14 15.25 -19.82
N ASP A 592 -4.55 14.12 -19.24
CA ASP A 592 -5.96 13.83 -19.01
C ASP A 592 -6.60 14.85 -18.07
N ALA A 593 -5.95 15.17 -16.94
CA ALA A 593 -6.46 16.09 -15.93
C ALA A 593 -6.65 17.52 -16.47
N PHE A 594 -5.71 18.02 -17.27
CA PHE A 594 -5.82 19.33 -17.92
C PHE A 594 -6.68 19.30 -19.19
N GLY A 595 -6.90 18.11 -19.78
CA GLY A 595 -7.82 17.88 -20.90
C GLY A 595 -7.62 18.84 -22.06
N GLN A 596 -8.68 19.58 -22.42
CA GLN A 596 -8.63 20.52 -23.55
C GLN A 596 -7.63 21.67 -23.39
N ASP A 597 -7.20 21.96 -22.15
CA ASP A 597 -6.28 23.05 -21.83
C ASP A 597 -4.82 22.59 -21.74
N TRP A 598 -4.56 21.29 -21.94
CA TRP A 598 -3.22 20.69 -21.87
C TRP A 598 -2.17 21.40 -22.72
N ASP A 599 -2.51 21.79 -23.96
CA ASP A 599 -1.60 22.47 -24.89
C ASP A 599 -1.13 23.84 -24.40
N LYS A 600 -1.79 24.42 -23.39
CA LYS A 600 -1.44 25.72 -22.79
C LYS A 600 -0.53 25.57 -21.57
N ILE A 601 -0.39 24.37 -21.03
CA ILE A 601 0.43 24.10 -19.85
C ILE A 601 1.90 24.06 -20.25
N THR A 602 2.73 24.84 -19.54
CA THR A 602 4.17 24.97 -19.81
C THR A 602 5.02 24.31 -18.73
N SER A 603 4.53 24.25 -17.50
CA SER A 603 5.16 23.48 -16.43
C SER A 603 4.18 23.17 -15.32
N ILE A 604 4.41 22.06 -14.64
CA ILE A 604 3.72 21.65 -13.42
C ILE A 604 4.80 21.26 -12.42
N LYS A 605 4.76 21.81 -11.21
CA LYS A 605 5.66 21.47 -10.11
C LYS A 605 4.81 20.98 -8.93
N ALA A 606 5.24 19.91 -8.28
CA ALA A 606 4.53 19.24 -7.18
C ALA A 606 5.44 19.14 -5.94
N GLU A 607 5.05 18.35 -4.94
CA GLU A 607 5.86 18.11 -3.75
C GLU A 607 7.23 17.50 -4.08
N ASP A 608 7.24 16.55 -5.00
CA ASP A 608 8.39 15.68 -5.24
C ASP A 608 8.72 15.49 -6.74
N TRP A 609 8.18 16.34 -7.63
CA TRP A 609 8.45 16.30 -9.07
C TRP A 609 8.14 17.58 -9.84
N ILE A 610 8.66 17.64 -11.06
CA ILE A 610 8.34 18.67 -12.04
C ILE A 610 8.09 18.04 -13.41
N TRP A 611 7.15 18.60 -14.14
CA TRP A 611 6.98 18.44 -15.57
C TRP A 611 7.18 19.79 -16.26
N LYS A 612 7.84 19.79 -17.42
CA LYS A 612 7.99 20.99 -18.27
C LYS A 612 7.73 20.64 -19.73
N ASN A 613 6.98 21.51 -20.39
CA ASN A 613 6.82 21.47 -21.83
C ASN A 613 8.11 21.97 -22.49
N MET A 614 8.91 21.02 -22.98
CA MET A 614 10.20 21.30 -23.59
C MET A 614 10.15 21.35 -25.12
N THR A 615 8.99 21.67 -25.71
CA THR A 615 8.87 21.83 -27.18
C THR A 615 9.99 22.76 -27.68
N PRO A 616 10.98 22.26 -28.44
CA PRO A 616 12.19 23.02 -28.70
C PRO A 616 11.89 24.28 -29.50
N THR A 617 12.46 25.42 -29.11
CA THR A 617 12.44 26.64 -29.93
C THR A 617 13.32 26.53 -31.17
N ARG A 618 13.98 25.39 -31.39
CA ARG A 618 14.73 25.04 -32.60
C ARG A 618 15.00 23.53 -32.66
N GLU A 619 15.05 22.98 -33.87
CA GLU A 619 15.46 21.60 -34.20
C GLU A 619 16.65 21.16 -33.32
N LEU A 620 16.36 20.48 -32.20
CA LEU A 620 17.32 19.60 -31.54
C LEU A 620 17.60 18.46 -32.52
N ASP A 621 18.81 17.92 -32.47
CA ASP A 621 19.15 16.69 -33.19
C ASP A 621 18.05 15.64 -32.92
N ASP A 622 17.49 15.03 -33.97
CA ASP A 622 16.37 14.07 -33.98
C ASP A 622 16.60 12.82 -33.08
N SER A 623 17.68 12.80 -32.31
CA SER A 623 18.17 11.69 -31.47
C SER A 623 17.91 11.84 -29.97
N VAL A 624 17.25 12.91 -29.50
CA VAL A 624 16.94 13.08 -28.06
C VAL A 624 15.43 13.23 -27.83
N PRO A 625 14.66 12.11 -27.78
CA PRO A 625 13.33 12.14 -27.23
C PRO A 625 13.45 12.25 -25.71
N ILE A 626 13.17 13.44 -25.15
CA ILE A 626 13.12 13.60 -23.70
C ILE A 626 11.70 13.29 -23.24
N TYR A 627 11.43 12.00 -23.03
CA TYR A 627 10.24 11.56 -22.30
C TYR A 627 10.60 11.54 -20.81
N TYR A 628 9.93 12.37 -20.03
CA TYR A 628 9.97 12.29 -18.57
C TYR A 628 8.87 11.34 -18.10
N PRO A 629 9.07 10.63 -16.98
CA PRO A 629 7.94 10.06 -16.28
C PRO A 629 6.98 11.20 -15.92
N ILE A 630 5.81 11.17 -16.54
CA ILE A 630 4.66 11.98 -16.16
C ILE A 630 4.15 11.37 -14.86
N LYS A 631 3.99 12.17 -13.81
CA LYS A 631 3.38 11.70 -12.56
C LYS A 631 1.91 12.12 -12.52
N PRO A 632 1.03 11.28 -11.97
CA PRO A 632 -0.37 11.63 -11.85
C PRO A 632 -0.60 12.73 -10.82
N LEU A 633 -1.73 13.42 -10.96
CA LEU A 633 -2.23 14.33 -9.94
C LEU A 633 -3.08 13.54 -8.95
N HIS A 634 -2.77 13.66 -7.66
CA HIS A 634 -3.49 13.02 -6.56
C HIS A 634 -4.46 13.97 -5.85
N TYR A 635 -5.60 13.43 -5.41
CA TYR A 635 -6.62 14.15 -4.66
C TYR A 635 -6.04 14.84 -3.43
N GLY A 636 -6.47 16.07 -3.19
CA GLY A 636 -6.02 16.90 -2.07
C GLY A 636 -4.61 17.45 -2.23
N LYS A 637 -3.77 16.99 -3.18
CA LYS A 637 -2.42 17.52 -3.34
C LYS A 637 -2.42 18.87 -4.06
N GLY A 638 -1.38 19.66 -3.79
CA GLY A 638 -1.17 20.98 -4.35
C GLY A 638 -0.12 21.00 -5.46
N TYR A 639 -0.36 21.80 -6.50
CA TYR A 639 0.49 21.93 -7.68
C TYR A 639 0.75 23.39 -8.03
N VAL A 640 1.93 23.67 -8.59
CA VAL A 640 2.28 24.97 -9.17
C VAL A 640 2.33 24.84 -10.68
N VAL A 641 1.40 25.52 -11.34
CA VAL A 641 1.17 25.42 -12.78
C VAL A 641 1.54 26.72 -13.47
N ARG A 642 2.30 26.64 -14.57
CA ARG A 642 2.54 27.78 -15.46
C ARG A 642 1.88 27.56 -16.80
N VAL A 643 1.24 28.61 -17.31
CA VAL A 643 0.53 28.61 -18.59
C VAL A 643 1.15 29.64 -19.55
N ASN A 644 1.08 29.36 -20.86
CA ASN A 644 1.59 30.28 -21.89
C ASN A 644 0.59 31.40 -22.24
N GLU A 645 -0.69 31.23 -21.93
CA GLU A 645 -1.76 32.22 -22.08
C GLU A 645 -2.81 32.06 -20.97
N ASP A 646 -3.59 33.11 -20.70
CA ASP A 646 -4.61 33.09 -19.64
C ASP A 646 -5.70 32.06 -19.95
N ILE A 647 -6.03 31.22 -18.97
CA ILE A 647 -7.11 30.23 -19.01
C ILE A 647 -8.17 30.67 -18.00
N LEU A 648 -9.26 31.25 -18.49
CA LEU A 648 -10.34 31.76 -17.65
C LEU A 648 -11.38 30.67 -17.38
N GLY A 649 -11.73 30.46 -16.11
CA GLY A 649 -12.68 29.45 -15.68
C GLY A 649 -12.23 28.01 -15.96
N PHE A 650 -10.93 27.72 -15.82
CA PHE A 650 -10.38 26.37 -15.90
C PHE A 650 -11.09 25.43 -14.94
N GLN A 651 -11.41 24.22 -15.42
CA GLN A 651 -12.03 23.15 -14.66
C GLN A 651 -11.18 21.89 -14.85
N TRP A 652 -10.99 21.10 -13.80
CA TRP A 652 -10.35 19.80 -13.94
C TRP A 652 -11.22 18.91 -14.84
N ASN A 653 -10.57 18.21 -15.77
CA ASN A 653 -11.22 17.19 -16.56
C ASN A 653 -11.48 15.94 -15.71
N PHE A 654 -12.47 15.16 -16.12
CA PHE A 654 -12.85 13.92 -15.44
C PHE A 654 -12.90 12.79 -16.47
N THR A 655 -11.90 11.91 -16.46
CA THR A 655 -11.82 10.75 -17.35
C THR A 655 -11.98 9.44 -16.59
N ASP A 656 -12.44 8.40 -17.30
CA ASP A 656 -12.44 7.03 -16.80
C ASP A 656 -11.07 6.36 -16.96
N ASP A 657 -10.08 7.01 -17.59
CA ASP A 657 -8.75 6.46 -17.86
C ASP A 657 -7.88 6.34 -16.60
N ARG A 658 -7.19 5.21 -16.46
CA ARG A 658 -6.36 4.91 -15.29
C ARG A 658 -5.04 5.66 -15.39
N ALA A 659 -4.67 6.38 -14.33
CA ALA A 659 -3.43 7.14 -14.33
C ALA A 659 -2.19 6.24 -14.36
N SER A 660 -1.13 6.73 -14.99
CA SER A 660 0.18 6.07 -14.99
C SER A 660 0.76 6.02 -13.58
N LYS A 661 1.38 4.88 -13.25
CA LYS A 661 1.96 4.69 -11.91
C LYS A 661 3.30 5.38 -11.80
N TYR A 662 3.52 5.99 -10.64
CA TYR A 662 4.84 6.39 -10.21
C TYR A 662 5.02 6.07 -8.72
N ILE A 663 6.08 5.35 -8.37
CA ILE A 663 6.51 5.13 -6.99
C ILE A 663 7.84 5.84 -6.78
N LYS A 664 7.89 6.77 -5.83
CA LYS A 664 9.16 7.40 -5.44
C LYS A 664 9.96 6.41 -4.61
N LYS A 665 11.06 5.88 -5.17
CA LYS A 665 12.05 5.16 -4.36
C LYS A 665 12.84 6.16 -3.53
N VAL A 666 12.93 5.91 -2.22
CA VAL A 666 13.67 6.75 -1.29
C VAL A 666 15.15 6.35 -1.33
N PRO A 667 16.09 7.30 -1.53
CA PRO A 667 17.52 7.01 -1.44
C PRO A 667 17.91 6.69 0.01
N GLU A 668 18.68 5.61 0.20
CA GLU A 668 19.11 5.13 1.52
C GLU A 668 20.59 5.45 1.81
N ASP A 669 21.40 5.70 0.78
CA ASP A 669 22.83 5.98 0.94
C ASP A 669 23.15 7.47 1.18
N PHE A 670 22.20 8.36 0.86
CA PHE A 670 22.33 9.81 1.01
C PHE A 670 21.30 10.37 1.99
N SER A 671 21.72 11.37 2.78
CA SER A 671 20.84 12.08 3.72
C SER A 671 20.96 13.58 3.48
N PHE A 672 19.83 14.27 3.45
CA PHE A 672 19.72 15.71 3.20
C PHE A 672 18.49 16.26 3.94
N ASP A 673 18.52 17.57 4.23
CA ASP A 673 17.39 18.27 4.84
C ASP A 673 16.45 18.81 3.75
N GLU A 674 15.18 18.40 3.78
CA GLU A 674 14.17 18.94 2.87
C GLU A 674 13.79 20.38 3.23
N LYS A 675 13.54 21.19 2.19
CA LYS A 675 13.17 22.60 2.30
C LYS A 675 11.87 22.88 1.56
N ALA A 676 11.26 24.03 1.85
CA ALA A 676 9.99 24.45 1.27
C ALA A 676 10.03 24.48 -0.25
N ASP A 677 11.20 24.78 -0.82
CA ASP A 677 11.40 24.88 -2.25
C ASP A 677 12.67 24.17 -2.67
N TYR A 678 12.72 23.81 -3.94
CA TYR A 678 13.80 23.03 -4.51
C TYR A 678 14.03 23.41 -5.98
N GLU A 679 15.25 23.22 -6.44
CA GLU A 679 15.61 23.23 -7.86
C GLU A 679 15.67 21.80 -8.38
N VAL A 680 15.22 21.57 -9.62
CA VAL A 680 15.28 20.23 -10.20
C VAL A 680 16.50 20.07 -11.07
N ILE A 681 17.26 19.03 -10.77
CA ILE A 681 18.38 18.59 -11.58
C ILE A 681 17.99 17.30 -12.28
N ILE A 682 17.97 17.36 -13.60
CA ILE A 682 17.59 16.26 -14.47
C ILE A 682 18.87 15.59 -14.94
N ILE A 683 19.08 14.35 -14.52
CA ILE A 683 20.20 13.54 -14.98
C ILE A 683 19.77 12.82 -16.26
N ASP A 684 20.19 13.35 -17.40
CA ASP A 684 19.82 12.84 -18.74
C ASP A 684 20.50 11.50 -19.05
N SER A 685 21.80 11.40 -18.73
CA SER A 685 22.53 10.15 -18.90
C SER A 685 23.74 10.07 -17.99
N ILE A 686 24.16 8.83 -17.71
CA ILE A 686 25.36 8.51 -16.93
C ILE A 686 26.33 7.72 -17.82
N GLY A 687 27.35 8.39 -18.34
CA GLY A 687 28.39 7.78 -19.18
C GLY A 687 29.31 6.86 -18.37
N GLY A 688 29.42 5.60 -18.79
CA GLY A 688 30.30 4.59 -18.18
C GLY A 688 29.74 3.90 -16.92
N GLY A 689 28.52 4.25 -16.49
CA GLY A 689 27.94 3.82 -15.21
C GLY A 689 26.69 2.95 -15.33
N ASN A 690 26.77 1.78 -15.97
CA ASN A 690 25.61 0.88 -16.16
C ASN A 690 24.99 0.30 -14.86
N ASN A 691 25.55 0.60 -13.69
CA ASN A 691 25.18 0.01 -12.40
C ASN A 691 25.07 1.05 -11.26
N VAL A 692 24.90 2.34 -11.56
CA VAL A 692 24.67 3.34 -10.51
C VAL A 692 23.31 3.06 -9.86
N SER A 693 23.27 2.97 -8.52
CA SER A 693 22.04 2.73 -7.74
C SER A 693 21.42 4.02 -7.23
N GLU A 694 22.23 4.98 -6.78
CA GLU A 694 21.76 6.28 -6.31
C GLU A 694 22.70 7.39 -6.78
N ILE A 695 22.18 8.61 -6.88
CA ILE A 695 22.93 9.82 -7.15
C ILE A 695 22.56 10.91 -6.16
N GLY A 696 23.57 11.45 -5.48
CA GLY A 696 23.44 12.58 -4.57
C GLY A 696 24.00 13.86 -5.19
N VAL A 697 23.33 14.98 -4.97
CA VAL A 697 23.81 16.33 -5.30
C VAL A 697 24.32 17.03 -4.06
N PHE A 698 25.46 17.70 -4.20
CA PHE A 698 26.17 18.32 -3.09
C PHE A 698 26.43 19.81 -3.35
N GLU A 699 26.15 20.62 -2.35
CA GLU A 699 26.55 22.03 -2.24
C GLU A 699 27.59 22.14 -1.12
N ASN A 700 28.81 22.61 -1.44
CA ASN A 700 29.89 22.79 -0.46
C ASN A 700 30.13 21.54 0.44
N ASP A 701 30.17 20.35 -0.17
CA ASP A 701 30.32 19.04 0.48
C ASP A 701 29.13 18.61 1.38
N ILE A 702 28.02 19.33 1.38
CA ILE A 702 26.77 18.96 2.06
C ILE A 702 25.80 18.40 1.01
N CYS A 703 25.25 17.21 1.25
CA CYS A 703 24.23 16.64 0.39
C CYS A 703 22.95 17.49 0.51
N VAL A 704 22.47 18.01 -0.62
CA VAL A 704 21.27 18.86 -0.69
C VAL A 704 20.13 18.19 -1.46
N GLY A 705 20.30 16.92 -1.85
CA GLY A 705 19.28 16.13 -2.52
C GLY A 705 19.86 14.83 -3.05
N ALA A 706 19.04 13.79 -3.21
CA ALA A 706 19.45 12.55 -3.84
C ALA A 706 18.26 11.82 -4.45
N SER A 707 18.55 10.88 -5.36
CA SER A 707 17.54 10.01 -5.99
C SER A 707 18.10 8.63 -6.31
N VAL A 708 17.24 7.61 -6.23
CA VAL A 708 17.50 6.26 -6.73
C VAL A 708 17.49 6.27 -8.26
N VAL A 709 18.47 5.62 -8.88
CA VAL A 709 18.63 5.51 -10.34
C VAL A 709 18.07 4.17 -10.79
N ASP A 710 16.79 4.14 -11.11
CA ASP A 710 16.12 2.96 -11.69
C ASP A 710 15.95 3.05 -13.21
N SER A 711 15.75 4.26 -13.72
CA SER A 711 15.68 4.60 -15.13
C SER A 711 16.27 6.00 -15.37
N LEU A 712 16.66 6.27 -16.61
CA LEU A 712 17.12 7.60 -17.04
C LEU A 712 16.12 8.16 -18.07
N PRO A 713 15.79 9.46 -18.00
CA PRO A 713 16.34 10.46 -17.07
C PRO A 713 15.81 10.32 -15.64
N VAL A 714 16.63 10.68 -14.63
CA VAL A 714 16.21 10.74 -13.21
C VAL A 714 16.21 12.18 -12.70
N HIS A 715 15.24 12.53 -11.85
CA HIS A 715 15.13 13.85 -11.23
C HIS A 715 15.73 13.83 -9.83
N ILE A 716 16.58 14.80 -9.51
CA ILE A 716 17.06 15.07 -8.16
C ILE A 716 16.47 16.42 -7.72
N LEU A 717 15.79 16.43 -6.58
CA LEU A 717 15.29 17.66 -5.95
C LEU A 717 16.41 18.22 -5.08
N ALA A 718 16.97 19.36 -5.49
CA ALA A 718 18.06 20.02 -4.78
C ALA A 718 17.51 21.15 -3.88
N TYR A 719 17.54 20.93 -2.58
CA TYR A 719 17.08 21.84 -1.54
C TYR A 719 18.17 22.84 -1.14
N THR A 720 18.25 23.94 -1.87
CA THR A 720 19.30 24.97 -1.73
C THR A 720 18.78 26.24 -1.07
N ASP A 721 19.64 27.01 -0.39
CA ASP A 721 19.25 28.28 0.24
C ASP A 721 19.49 29.47 -0.69
N GLU A 722 18.60 30.47 -0.63
CA GLU A 722 18.81 31.75 -1.36
C GLU A 722 20.14 32.44 -0.98
N MET A 723 20.59 32.25 0.27
CA MET A 723 21.88 32.77 0.75
C MET A 723 23.09 32.14 0.05
N ASN A 724 22.93 30.94 -0.50
CA ASN A 724 24.00 30.19 -1.15
C ASN A 724 23.94 30.28 -2.68
N ARG A 725 22.99 31.04 -3.25
CA ARG A 725 22.91 31.32 -4.69
C ARG A 725 24.27 31.79 -5.22
N GLY A 726 24.76 31.13 -6.27
CA GLY A 726 26.12 31.33 -6.80
C GLY A 726 27.13 30.24 -6.42
N SER A 727 26.79 29.30 -5.53
CA SER A 727 27.61 28.12 -5.24
C SER A 727 27.56 27.11 -6.37
N ASN A 728 28.66 26.38 -6.58
CA ASN A 728 28.74 25.34 -7.60
C ASN A 728 28.30 24.00 -7.01
N LEU A 729 27.45 23.29 -7.75
CA LEU A 729 27.02 21.94 -7.39
C LEU A 729 28.01 20.88 -7.85
N SER A 730 28.03 19.78 -7.10
CA SER A 730 28.78 18.56 -7.41
C SER A 730 27.91 17.33 -7.22
N PHE A 731 28.34 16.20 -7.77
CA PHE A 731 27.57 14.95 -7.71
C PHE A 731 28.43 13.82 -7.18
N GLN A 732 27.81 12.92 -6.43
CA GLN A 732 28.36 11.64 -6.04
C GLN A 732 27.35 10.54 -6.39
N VAL A 733 27.84 9.33 -6.63
CA VAL A 733 27.02 8.17 -6.99
C VAL A 733 27.33 6.99 -6.08
N THR A 734 26.40 6.05 -5.94
CA THR A 734 26.64 4.74 -5.31
C THR A 734 26.38 3.58 -6.27
N TYR A 735 26.87 2.39 -5.93
CA TYR A 735 26.78 1.19 -6.75
C TYR A 735 26.32 -0.03 -5.93
N GLY A 736 25.02 -0.35 -5.94
CA GLY A 736 24.45 -1.48 -5.19
C GLY A 736 24.79 -1.40 -3.69
N GLU A 737 25.09 -2.53 -3.05
CA GLU A 737 25.49 -2.56 -1.61
C GLU A 737 26.86 -1.91 -1.30
N ARG A 738 27.56 -1.35 -2.30
CA ARG A 738 28.88 -0.76 -2.11
C ARG A 738 28.80 0.77 -2.22
N ARG A 739 29.04 1.44 -1.10
CA ARG A 739 29.31 2.89 -1.05
C ARG A 739 30.68 3.18 -1.65
N ASP A 740 30.71 3.58 -2.92
CA ASP A 740 31.89 4.15 -3.56
C ASP A 740 31.58 5.60 -3.95
N LEU A 741 31.78 6.52 -3.01
CA LEU A 741 31.46 7.94 -3.17
C LEU A 741 32.50 8.61 -4.07
N SER A 742 32.30 8.53 -5.38
CA SER A 742 33.15 9.19 -6.38
C SER A 742 32.59 10.55 -6.77
N ASN A 743 33.40 11.61 -6.71
CA ASN A 743 33.04 12.89 -7.31
C ASN A 743 32.95 12.75 -8.83
N CYS A 744 31.81 13.13 -9.40
CA CYS A 744 31.56 12.97 -10.83
C CYS A 744 31.97 14.21 -11.63
N GLU A 745 32.61 13.99 -12.79
CA GLU A 745 32.61 15.02 -13.84
C GLU A 745 31.21 15.11 -14.46
N TYR A 746 30.80 16.30 -14.87
CA TYR A 746 29.50 16.51 -15.49
C TYR A 746 29.54 17.59 -16.56
N SER A 747 28.49 17.60 -17.39
CA SER A 747 28.25 18.65 -18.38
C SER A 747 26.79 19.06 -18.34
N VAL A 748 26.52 20.35 -18.54
CA VAL A 748 25.18 20.94 -18.43
C VAL A 748 24.66 21.26 -19.83
N LEU A 749 23.42 20.91 -20.13
CA LEU A 749 22.78 21.24 -21.40
C LEU A 749 22.56 22.75 -21.49
N ASN A 750 23.07 23.36 -22.54
CA ASN A 750 22.72 24.72 -22.92
C ASN A 750 21.47 24.69 -23.79
N LEU A 751 20.33 25.12 -23.23
CA LEU A 751 19.02 25.08 -23.89
C LEU A 751 18.93 25.97 -25.14
N GLU A 752 19.74 27.02 -25.24
CA GLU A 752 19.77 27.88 -26.43
C GLU A 752 20.49 27.21 -27.62
N THR A 753 21.53 26.42 -27.32
CA THR A 753 22.38 25.81 -28.35
C THR A 753 22.08 24.32 -28.58
N GLY A 754 21.35 23.67 -27.66
CA GLY A 754 21.08 22.24 -27.65
C GLY A 754 22.31 21.38 -27.37
N ARG A 755 23.40 21.95 -26.82
CA ARG A 755 24.68 21.25 -26.62
C ARG A 755 25.05 21.16 -25.15
N TYR A 756 25.65 20.04 -24.78
CA TYR A 756 26.26 19.88 -23.47
C TYR A 756 27.58 20.63 -23.38
N GLU A 757 27.73 21.42 -22.32
CA GLU A 757 28.90 22.26 -22.06
C GLU A 757 29.48 21.92 -20.67
N SER A 758 30.80 21.76 -20.58
CA SER A 758 31.50 21.63 -19.29
C SER A 758 31.60 23.00 -18.62
N LYS A 759 30.51 23.42 -17.97
CA LYS A 759 30.41 24.66 -17.19
C LYS A 759 29.98 24.34 -15.75
N PRO A 760 30.36 25.17 -14.76
CA PRO A 760 29.83 25.07 -13.40
C PRO A 760 28.29 25.05 -13.41
N LEU A 761 27.71 24.17 -12.61
CA LEU A 761 26.27 24.16 -12.35
C LEU A 761 26.01 25.11 -11.17
N ILE A 762 25.51 26.30 -11.49
CA ILE A 762 25.28 27.37 -10.52
C ILE A 762 23.80 27.39 -10.13
N ILE A 763 23.55 27.36 -8.83
CA ILE A 763 22.21 27.44 -8.22
C ILE A 763 21.58 28.81 -8.51
N GLY A 764 20.29 28.81 -8.85
CA GLY A 764 19.48 30.02 -8.97
C GLY A 764 19.50 30.71 -10.33
N GLU A 765 20.23 30.18 -11.32
CA GLU A 765 20.22 30.76 -12.68
C GLU A 765 19.00 30.32 -13.50
N GLN A 766 18.46 29.12 -13.24
CA GLN A 766 17.38 28.49 -14.01
C GLN A 766 16.51 27.63 -13.11
N ASP A 767 15.21 27.51 -13.41
CA ASP A 767 14.27 26.67 -12.63
C ASP A 767 14.62 25.16 -12.65
N HIS A 768 15.39 24.72 -13.65
CA HIS A 768 15.82 23.33 -13.82
C HIS A 768 17.11 23.28 -14.63
N ASN A 769 17.90 22.23 -14.44
CA ASN A 769 19.13 22.00 -15.17
C ASN A 769 19.17 20.57 -15.69
N ILE A 770 19.55 20.38 -16.96
CA ILE A 770 19.73 19.06 -17.55
C ILE A 770 21.23 18.75 -17.58
N VAL A 771 21.61 17.63 -16.97
CA VAL A 771 22.99 17.28 -16.67
C VAL A 771 23.30 15.89 -17.23
N LYS A 772 24.47 15.76 -17.86
CA LYS A 772 25.10 14.47 -18.13
C LYS A 772 26.22 14.23 -17.16
N ILE A 773 26.17 13.08 -16.50
CA ILE A 773 27.23 12.60 -15.61
C ILE A 773 28.24 11.82 -16.46
N ASN A 774 29.51 12.19 -16.37
CA ASN A 774 30.62 11.54 -17.06
C ASN A 774 31.51 10.88 -16.01
N LEU A 775 31.50 9.56 -15.94
CA LEU A 775 32.33 8.81 -14.98
C LEU A 775 33.70 8.43 -15.57
N GLU A 776 34.15 9.10 -16.63
CA GLU A 776 35.35 8.68 -17.39
C GLU A 776 36.70 8.93 -16.69
N ASN A 777 36.74 9.44 -15.45
CA ASN A 777 37.99 9.78 -14.77
C ASN A 777 38.13 9.37 -13.29
N THR A 778 37.27 8.50 -12.75
CA THR A 778 37.55 7.83 -11.47
C THR A 778 38.02 6.39 -11.74
N ASP A 779 39.34 6.24 -11.75
CA ASP A 779 40.11 4.99 -11.93
C ASP A 779 39.94 4.27 -13.28
N GLN A 780 40.31 4.97 -14.36
CA GLN A 780 40.70 4.35 -15.64
C GLN A 780 42.02 3.55 -15.59
N ASP A 781 42.46 3.10 -14.41
CA ASP A 781 43.63 2.22 -14.26
C ASP A 781 43.45 1.15 -13.17
N LEU A 782 42.23 0.64 -13.00
CA LEU A 782 42.08 -0.75 -12.57
C LEU A 782 41.35 -1.52 -13.68
N PRO A 783 42.05 -2.30 -14.52
CA PRO A 783 41.39 -3.32 -15.31
C PRO A 783 40.58 -4.19 -14.34
N ASN A 784 39.64 -4.98 -14.86
CA ASN A 784 38.89 -6.06 -14.19
C ASN A 784 39.78 -7.12 -13.44
N ILE A 785 41.03 -6.79 -13.04
CA ILE A 785 41.96 -7.53 -12.18
C ILE A 785 41.23 -7.97 -10.91
N GLY A 786 41.02 -9.29 -10.82
CA GLY A 786 40.40 -9.92 -9.66
C GLY A 786 38.88 -9.95 -9.69
N LYS A 787 38.20 -9.33 -10.67
CA LYS A 787 36.74 -9.44 -10.80
C LYS A 787 36.37 -10.87 -11.18
N ILE A 788 35.36 -11.40 -10.50
CA ILE A 788 34.86 -12.76 -10.67
C ILE A 788 33.33 -12.74 -10.81
N LYS A 789 32.74 -13.78 -11.39
CA LYS A 789 31.28 -14.02 -11.33
C LYS A 789 31.06 -15.46 -10.93
N LEU A 790 30.53 -15.68 -9.73
CA LEU A 790 30.17 -16.99 -9.24
C LEU A 790 28.76 -17.34 -9.75
N LEU A 791 28.62 -18.45 -10.46
CA LEU A 791 27.33 -18.93 -10.95
C LEU A 791 26.69 -19.90 -9.95
N PRO A 792 25.36 -20.10 -10.02
CA PRO A 792 24.70 -21.18 -9.28
C PRO A 792 25.35 -22.53 -9.57
N ASN A 793 25.53 -23.34 -8.53
CA ASN A 793 26.02 -24.70 -8.70
C ASN A 793 24.91 -25.57 -9.33
N PHE A 794 25.26 -26.48 -10.22
CA PHE A 794 24.29 -27.37 -10.87
C PHE A 794 24.77 -28.83 -10.83
N PRO A 795 23.91 -29.78 -10.40
CA PRO A 795 22.57 -29.57 -9.84
C PRO A 795 22.57 -28.87 -8.46
N ASN A 796 21.44 -28.30 -8.05
CA ASN A 796 21.16 -27.81 -6.69
C ASN A 796 19.64 -27.91 -6.42
N PRO A 797 19.14 -28.74 -5.48
CA PRO A 797 19.91 -29.64 -4.62
C PRO A 797 20.71 -30.70 -5.40
N PHE A 798 21.81 -31.18 -4.83
CA PHE A 798 22.70 -32.15 -5.46
C PHE A 798 22.91 -33.40 -4.60
N ASN A 799 23.33 -34.51 -5.23
CA ASN A 799 23.60 -35.79 -4.56
C ASN A 799 24.70 -36.62 -5.27
N PRO A 800 25.86 -36.86 -4.63
CA PRO A 800 26.60 -35.90 -3.83
C PRO A 800 27.48 -34.99 -4.72
N LEU A 801 27.30 -35.03 -6.05
CA LEU A 801 28.14 -34.29 -6.99
C LEU A 801 27.42 -33.05 -7.53
N THR A 802 28.06 -31.88 -7.40
CA THR A 802 27.62 -30.64 -8.04
C THR A 802 28.78 -29.95 -8.76
N LYS A 803 28.44 -29.18 -9.79
CA LYS A 803 29.38 -28.37 -10.55
C LYS A 803 29.22 -26.91 -10.15
N ILE A 804 30.29 -26.33 -9.61
CA ILE A 804 30.40 -24.91 -9.33
C ILE A 804 31.07 -24.27 -10.54
N SER A 805 30.36 -23.36 -11.21
CA SER A 805 30.87 -22.63 -12.37
C SER A 805 31.14 -21.18 -11.99
N PHE A 806 32.20 -20.60 -12.53
CA PHE A 806 32.52 -19.19 -12.31
C PHE A 806 33.31 -18.59 -13.46
N LEU A 807 33.17 -17.28 -13.66
CA LEU A 807 33.96 -16.52 -14.61
C LEU A 807 35.05 -15.76 -13.88
N VAL A 808 36.22 -15.72 -14.50
CA VAL A 808 37.34 -14.88 -14.10
C VAL A 808 37.58 -13.88 -15.22
N TYR A 809 37.44 -12.58 -14.96
CA TYR A 809 37.54 -11.58 -16.03
C TYR A 809 39.00 -11.26 -16.40
N ASN A 810 39.95 -11.47 -15.47
CA ASN A 810 41.38 -11.28 -15.68
C ASN A 810 42.19 -12.32 -14.92
N ASN A 811 43.34 -12.71 -15.47
CA ASN A 811 44.26 -13.64 -14.82
C ASN A 811 44.54 -13.21 -13.37
N SER A 812 44.05 -13.98 -12.41
CA SER A 812 44.07 -13.60 -10.99
C SER A 812 44.15 -14.82 -10.10
N LYS A 813 44.61 -14.63 -8.86
CA LYS A 813 44.60 -15.69 -7.85
C LYS A 813 43.19 -15.83 -7.31
N VAL A 814 42.63 -17.03 -7.40
CA VAL A 814 41.25 -17.34 -7.04
C VAL A 814 41.23 -18.43 -5.95
N SER A 815 40.49 -18.21 -4.88
CA SER A 815 40.16 -19.21 -3.85
C SER A 815 38.68 -19.58 -3.94
N LEU A 816 38.36 -20.88 -4.00
CA LEU A 816 36.99 -21.42 -3.91
C LEU A 816 36.88 -22.33 -2.70
N GLU A 817 36.04 -21.95 -1.74
CA GLU A 817 35.96 -22.55 -0.41
C GLU A 817 34.52 -22.95 -0.07
N ILE A 818 34.35 -24.05 0.67
CA ILE A 818 33.05 -24.58 1.11
C ILE A 818 32.90 -24.42 2.62
N TYR A 819 31.75 -23.92 3.06
CA TYR A 819 31.40 -23.64 4.45
C TYR A 819 30.09 -24.33 4.87
N ASN A 820 29.96 -24.68 6.15
CA ASN A 820 28.67 -25.09 6.74
C ASN A 820 27.86 -23.87 7.22
N ILE A 821 26.62 -24.11 7.69
CA ILE A 821 25.72 -23.07 8.25
C ILE A 821 26.29 -22.34 9.48
N LYS A 822 27.30 -22.89 10.15
CA LYS A 822 27.97 -22.25 11.29
C LYS A 822 29.15 -21.38 10.85
N GLY A 823 29.35 -21.18 9.54
CA GLY A 823 30.48 -20.46 8.97
C GLY A 823 31.82 -21.20 9.08
N GLN A 824 31.82 -22.50 9.36
CA GLN A 824 33.06 -23.28 9.46
C GLN A 824 33.50 -23.74 8.07
N LEU A 825 34.76 -23.48 7.72
CA LEU A 825 35.38 -23.96 6.49
C LEU A 825 35.48 -25.49 6.50
N LEU A 826 34.90 -26.14 5.49
CA LEU A 826 34.86 -27.59 5.32
C LEU A 826 35.88 -28.09 4.31
N LYS A 827 36.08 -27.37 3.19
CA LYS A 827 36.98 -27.77 2.11
C LYS A 827 37.38 -26.57 1.25
N GLU A 828 38.65 -26.47 0.91
CA GLU A 828 39.15 -25.57 -0.14
C GLU A 828 39.21 -26.37 -1.44
N LEU A 829 38.45 -25.97 -2.46
CA LEU A 829 38.35 -26.65 -3.75
C LEU A 829 39.34 -26.10 -4.78
N LEU A 830 39.74 -24.84 -4.64
CA LEU A 830 40.66 -24.15 -5.54
C LEU A 830 41.39 -23.05 -4.76
N ASN A 831 42.69 -22.86 -5.00
CA ASN A 831 43.48 -21.73 -4.47
C ASN A 831 44.73 -21.50 -5.32
N GLU A 832 44.53 -21.08 -6.55
CA GLU A 832 45.60 -20.92 -7.53
C GLU A 832 45.37 -19.74 -8.47
N TYR A 833 46.36 -19.44 -9.30
CA TYR A 833 46.21 -18.45 -10.38
C TYR A 833 45.46 -19.08 -11.54
N VAL A 834 44.36 -18.44 -11.93
CA VAL A 834 43.45 -18.91 -12.96
C VAL A 834 43.44 -17.89 -14.11
N GLU A 835 43.45 -18.37 -15.36
CA GLU A 835 43.37 -17.52 -16.55
C GLU A 835 41.98 -16.92 -16.75
N THR A 836 41.88 -15.83 -17.51
CA THR A 836 40.59 -15.22 -17.90
C THR A 836 39.71 -16.22 -18.66
N GLY A 837 38.40 -16.22 -18.35
CA GLY A 837 37.41 -17.10 -18.98
C GLY A 837 36.51 -17.84 -17.98
N ASP A 838 35.75 -18.80 -18.50
CA ASP A 838 34.86 -19.68 -17.73
C ASP A 838 35.61 -20.84 -17.10
N HIS A 839 35.30 -21.13 -15.83
CA HIS A 839 35.90 -22.21 -15.05
C HIS A 839 34.83 -23.05 -14.37
N GLN A 840 35.13 -24.32 -14.16
CA GLN A 840 34.23 -25.29 -13.55
C GLN A 840 34.99 -26.18 -12.58
N ILE A 841 34.49 -26.28 -11.35
CA ILE A 841 35.03 -27.15 -10.31
C ILE A 841 33.91 -28.05 -9.79
N LEU A 842 34.23 -29.32 -9.59
CA LEU A 842 33.29 -30.29 -9.02
C LEU A 842 33.48 -30.39 -7.51
N TRP A 843 32.38 -30.44 -6.79
CA TRP A 843 32.37 -30.84 -5.38
C TRP A 843 31.52 -32.10 -5.20
N ASP A 844 32.08 -33.08 -4.49
CA ASP A 844 31.53 -34.41 -4.28
C ASP A 844 30.93 -34.62 -2.88
N GLY A 845 30.59 -33.52 -2.20
CA GLY A 845 29.99 -33.54 -0.87
C GLY A 845 30.94 -34.05 0.21
N THR A 846 32.25 -33.84 0.07
CA THR A 846 33.25 -34.22 1.08
C THR A 846 33.91 -33.03 1.78
N ASN A 847 34.43 -33.23 2.99
CA ASN A 847 35.29 -32.28 3.70
C ASN A 847 36.78 -32.42 3.30
N ASP A 848 37.66 -31.66 3.93
CA ASP A 848 39.11 -31.66 3.78
C ASP A 848 39.78 -33.04 4.06
N LYS A 849 39.15 -33.87 4.90
CA LYS A 849 39.56 -35.27 5.17
C LYS A 849 39.00 -36.28 4.16
N ASN A 850 38.31 -35.82 3.12
CA ASN A 850 37.57 -36.63 2.13
C ASN A 850 36.46 -37.49 2.76
N GLU A 851 35.93 -37.08 3.90
CA GLU A 851 34.77 -37.71 4.54
C GLU A 851 33.49 -37.05 4.02
N GLN A 852 32.45 -37.85 3.79
CA GLN A 852 31.15 -37.37 3.31
C GLN A 852 30.47 -36.48 4.36
N VAL A 853 30.06 -35.28 3.97
CA VAL A 853 29.33 -34.36 4.85
C VAL A 853 27.84 -34.76 4.95
N ALA A 854 27.10 -34.21 5.92
CA ALA A 854 25.68 -34.55 6.12
C ALA A 854 24.79 -33.89 5.05
N SER A 855 23.56 -34.40 4.84
CA SER A 855 22.57 -33.64 4.07
C SER A 855 22.29 -32.30 4.77
N GLY A 856 22.11 -31.22 4.00
CA GLY A 856 21.88 -29.90 4.56
C GLY A 856 22.36 -28.76 3.67
N VAL A 857 22.29 -27.54 4.22
CA VAL A 857 22.69 -26.31 3.55
C VAL A 857 24.19 -26.08 3.73
N TYR A 858 24.86 -25.73 2.63
CA TYR A 858 26.26 -25.35 2.58
C TYR A 858 26.40 -24.05 1.79
N PHE A 859 27.49 -23.34 2.03
CA PHE A 859 27.84 -22.13 1.30
C PHE A 859 29.15 -22.35 0.56
N TYR A 860 29.27 -21.85 -0.66
CA TYR A 860 30.52 -21.80 -1.38
C TYR A 860 30.90 -20.36 -1.65
N LYS A 861 32.15 -20.02 -1.36
CA LYS A 861 32.71 -18.69 -1.47
C LYS A 861 33.81 -18.70 -2.52
N LEU A 862 33.67 -17.88 -3.54
CA LEU A 862 34.71 -17.60 -4.52
C LEU A 862 35.32 -16.24 -4.17
N SER A 863 36.64 -16.16 -4.09
CA SER A 863 37.34 -14.92 -3.73
C SER A 863 38.62 -14.72 -4.53
N THR A 864 38.96 -13.46 -4.75
CA THR A 864 40.28 -13.01 -5.21
C THR A 864 40.83 -11.99 -4.20
N GLU A 865 41.97 -11.38 -4.49
CA GLU A 865 42.46 -10.25 -3.67
C GLU A 865 41.50 -9.04 -3.65
N ARG A 866 40.52 -8.94 -4.57
CA ARG A 866 39.73 -7.71 -4.80
C ARG A 866 38.21 -7.90 -4.92
N ASP A 867 37.73 -9.14 -5.00
CA ASP A 867 36.31 -9.46 -5.18
C ASP A 867 36.00 -10.77 -4.43
N SER A 868 34.78 -10.91 -3.93
CA SER A 868 34.34 -12.10 -3.18
C SER A 868 32.83 -12.28 -3.33
N GLN A 869 32.40 -13.47 -3.75
CA GLN A 869 30.99 -13.83 -3.91
C GLN A 869 30.68 -15.12 -3.17
N VAL A 870 29.52 -15.18 -2.53
CA VAL A 870 29.04 -16.34 -1.77
C VAL A 870 27.72 -16.80 -2.36
N ARG A 871 27.53 -18.11 -2.48
CA ARG A 871 26.26 -18.71 -2.87
C ARG A 871 25.93 -19.92 -2.00
N LYS A 872 24.63 -20.19 -1.87
CA LYS A 872 24.06 -21.30 -1.11
C LYS A 872 23.89 -22.53 -2.01
N MET A 873 24.14 -23.71 -1.45
CA MET A 873 23.85 -25.02 -2.06
C MET A 873 23.26 -26.01 -1.06
N VAL A 874 22.47 -26.96 -1.54
CA VAL A 874 21.77 -27.95 -0.73
C VAL A 874 22.23 -29.35 -1.14
N LEU A 875 22.86 -30.07 -0.21
CA LEU A 875 23.21 -31.48 -0.39
C LEU A 875 22.07 -32.36 0.14
N ILE A 876 21.58 -33.26 -0.71
CA ILE A 876 20.60 -34.29 -0.33
C ILE A 876 21.28 -35.66 -0.53
N LYS A 877 21.15 -36.55 0.45
CA LYS A 877 21.64 -37.94 0.36
C LYS A 877 20.58 -38.87 -0.19
#